data_AF-A0A369QEM8-F1
#
_entry.id   AF-A0A369QEM8-F1
#
_cell.length_a   1.000
_cell.length_b   1.000
_cell.length_c   1.000
_cell.angle_alpha   90.00
_cell.angle_beta   90.00
_cell.angle_gamma   90.00
#
_symmetry.space_group_name_H-M   'P 1'
#
loop_
_entity.id
_entity.type
_entity.pdbx_description
1 polymer ?
#
loop_
_entity_poly.entity_id
_entity_poly.type
_entity_poly.pdbx_seq_one_letter_code
_entity_poly.pdbx_strand_id
1 'polypeptide(L)'
;MNRRKLLKAITLGAFAPNIVLEAKTKAAQNNLSQLSSPEPEMEAGKSELISKPYRSDWQNMPDRIWTGEELWAQRLQDWGIQKGELACLLSGPNRTVHLLTHQLIEKQAAFTTNVNLKILNTAHPKKGHFVGFKVGIKGNFPDYRSAIITGKGLNVGVNTDGSLFIGQAVSTGVVSLPNLQEGIFLKLTATPAGNQFILELTASGNNGKKQLVTIKNENIPADSLVGNIALISHFELETPVDTPSASFNNWQVTGDKLAYAPQQVYGPIYFAQYTVNHNILKLSAQLAPVNLTSQKKASLEVKRDDNWEKIAEVIIHPKARVAAFRVENWQTQRAVPYRVRYDLSSRNGKAMPCYYEGTIAAEPTQKDQVKALTFSCNGDLGFPDTDIVENAQKHQADLILFLGDQFYERNGDFGIQTAPLDKAILDYLRKWVQFGWSYRELFRHIPSACLPDDHDMYHGNIWGSGGRAAINAATKNDRQDSGGYQMPPEWVNLAQLCQTSHMPDPFDATPVLQNISVYYTHWQYGGISFGIIEDRKFKSAPKEILPAMANVRNGYAQNQTFDIQQFKEPATVQLLGDRQLAFLKSWTQDWSKNTQFKVLVSATPFMCLQTLPKGTLNDSVTGKLEIPEPGQYIAGDFPTRDMDTDGWPHNRRDEVVKLLRQSYTFHIAGDQHLPSVVQYGEDNHGDSGFVFAAPALGNIFPRRWWPPVSADHQHLPGQPAYTGNFTDGFNNKITVHAVANPHKTNKEPAIVYDRVTGYGVVTFNKQNRDIVVECWPRFVDPLQNPKGQYLGWPVTIQQQQNYNRKETGFLPLLKIEGLTNPVLEIIHEKTNTPEYTIRLNTSTFKPKVFGEGPYTIVVSDPDLQKKKVLKGIVVKNTQEPIVITV
;
A
#
# COMPACT_ATOMS: atom_id res chain seq x y z
N MET A 1 -0.40 16.96 -71.63
CA MET A 1 -1.88 17.13 -71.70
C MET A 1 -2.39 17.63 -70.34
N ASN A 2 -3.59 18.18 -70.13
CA ASN A 2 -4.56 18.97 -70.91
C ASN A 2 -5.89 19.04 -70.08
N ARG A 3 -6.12 20.13 -69.32
CA ARG A 3 -7.39 20.52 -68.64
C ARG A 3 -7.86 19.58 -67.49
N ARG A 4 -8.59 20.03 -66.46
CA ARG A 4 -9.17 21.35 -66.08
C ARG A 4 -8.56 21.77 -64.70
N LYS A 5 -8.37 23.04 -64.29
CA LYS A 5 -9.26 24.24 -64.19
C LYS A 5 -10.49 23.99 -63.28
N LEU A 6 -10.86 24.86 -62.33
CA LEU A 6 -10.46 26.26 -62.04
C LEU A 6 -10.48 26.51 -60.49
N LEU A 7 -9.52 27.27 -59.92
CA LEU A 7 -9.66 28.59 -59.24
C LEU A 7 -11.12 29.10 -58.97
N LYS A 8 -11.43 29.97 -57.98
CA LYS A 8 -10.68 30.98 -57.16
C LYS A 8 -11.52 31.24 -55.86
N ALA A 9 -11.25 32.11 -54.87
CA ALA A 9 -10.40 33.31 -54.73
C ALA A 9 -10.11 33.59 -53.21
N ILE A 10 -8.90 34.00 -52.79
CA ILE A 10 -8.41 35.41 -52.61
C ILE A 10 -8.98 36.08 -51.34
N THR A 11 -8.30 36.08 -50.17
CA THR A 11 -7.08 36.84 -49.70
C THR A 11 -7.40 38.27 -49.19
N LEU A 12 -6.53 39.06 -48.52
CA LEU A 12 -5.07 39.07 -48.22
C LEU A 12 -4.86 39.85 -46.89
N GLY A 13 -3.88 39.54 -46.04
CA GLY A 13 -2.55 40.21 -46.02
C GLY A 13 -2.44 41.19 -44.84
N ALA A 14 -1.28 41.58 -44.31
CA ALA A 14 0.13 41.22 -44.50
C ALA A 14 0.87 41.51 -43.14
N PHE A 15 2.14 41.21 -42.84
CA PHE A 15 3.40 41.29 -43.61
C PHE A 15 4.45 40.24 -43.15
N ALA A 16 5.56 40.14 -43.91
CA ALA A 16 6.74 39.29 -43.65
C ALA A 16 7.99 40.17 -43.34
N PRO A 17 9.27 39.71 -43.27
CA PRO A 17 9.95 38.79 -44.20
C PRO A 17 10.83 37.67 -43.58
N ASN A 18 11.35 36.79 -44.44
CA ASN A 18 12.40 35.79 -44.16
C ASN A 18 13.81 36.40 -44.22
N ILE A 19 14.85 35.69 -43.72
CA ILE A 19 15.95 35.10 -44.55
C ILE A 19 17.04 34.41 -43.70
N VAL A 20 17.28 33.12 -44.02
CA VAL A 20 18.55 32.35 -44.04
C VAL A 20 19.64 32.60 -42.98
N LEU A 21 19.94 31.57 -42.17
CA LEU A 21 21.25 30.89 -42.27
C LEU A 21 21.19 29.44 -41.77
N GLU A 22 21.74 28.51 -42.54
CA GLU A 22 22.12 27.19 -42.04
C GLU A 22 23.43 27.26 -41.22
N ALA A 23 23.80 26.12 -40.60
CA ALA A 23 25.08 25.88 -39.90
C ALA A 23 25.27 26.53 -38.51
N LYS A 24 24.56 26.01 -37.47
CA LYS A 24 25.12 25.87 -36.09
C LYS A 24 24.36 24.91 -35.15
N THR A 25 23.85 23.77 -35.63
CA THR A 25 22.99 22.85 -34.84
C THR A 25 23.42 21.37 -34.87
N LYS A 26 24.73 21.09 -34.91
CA LYS A 26 25.29 19.73 -34.68
C LYS A 26 26.29 19.62 -33.52
N ALA A 27 26.45 20.69 -32.73
CA ALA A 27 27.37 20.72 -31.58
C ALA A 27 26.68 20.79 -30.20
N ALA A 28 25.35 20.99 -30.16
CA ALA A 28 24.60 21.21 -28.92
C ALA A 28 23.87 19.96 -28.38
N GLN A 29 23.74 18.88 -29.17
CA GLN A 29 23.05 17.65 -28.74
C GLN A 29 23.99 16.60 -28.11
N ASN A 30 25.31 16.69 -28.31
CA ASN A 30 26.26 15.65 -27.89
C ASN A 30 26.77 15.80 -26.44
N ASN A 31 26.42 16.87 -25.72
CA ASN A 31 26.94 17.17 -24.37
C ASN A 31 25.90 17.02 -23.25
N LEU A 32 24.73 16.41 -23.52
CA LEU A 32 23.72 16.07 -22.51
C LEU A 32 23.51 14.55 -22.35
N SER A 33 24.15 13.73 -23.18
CA SER A 33 24.00 12.26 -23.22
C SER A 33 25.08 11.50 -22.43
N GLN A 34 25.61 12.09 -21.34
CA GLN A 34 26.63 11.46 -20.47
C GLN A 34 26.27 11.44 -18.98
N LEU A 35 25.03 11.78 -18.62
CA LEU A 35 24.48 11.57 -17.27
C LEU A 35 23.14 10.82 -17.25
N SER A 36 22.73 10.27 -18.39
CA SER A 36 21.82 9.13 -18.42
C SER A 36 22.55 7.90 -17.88
N SER A 37 22.11 7.38 -16.73
CA SER A 37 22.36 5.98 -16.38
C SER A 37 22.02 5.10 -17.58
N PRO A 38 22.76 4.00 -17.86
CA PRO A 38 22.40 3.12 -18.95
C PRO A 38 20.99 2.59 -18.71
N GLU A 39 20.09 2.86 -19.65
CA GLU A 39 18.79 2.18 -19.67
C GLU A 39 19.09 0.69 -19.80
N PRO A 40 18.58 -0.17 -18.89
CA PRO A 40 18.42 -1.56 -19.26
C PRO A 40 17.37 -1.57 -20.37
N GLU A 41 17.80 -1.77 -21.62
CA GLU A 41 16.91 -2.16 -22.70
C GLU A 41 16.24 -3.46 -22.27
N MET A 42 15.06 -3.35 -21.67
CA MET A 42 14.23 -4.48 -21.32
C MET A 42 13.51 -4.97 -22.58
N GLU A 43 14.31 -5.38 -23.57
CA GLU A 43 13.92 -6.51 -24.39
C GLU A 43 13.36 -7.59 -23.45
N ALA A 44 12.27 -8.24 -23.85
CA ALA A 44 11.77 -9.43 -23.18
C ALA A 44 12.78 -10.57 -23.45
N GLY A 45 13.90 -10.51 -22.73
CA GLY A 45 15.09 -11.27 -23.00
C GLY A 45 14.76 -12.75 -23.00
N LYS A 46 14.98 -13.41 -24.15
CA LYS A 46 14.96 -14.87 -24.26
C LYS A 46 16.21 -15.43 -23.58
N SER A 47 16.27 -15.24 -22.26
CA SER A 47 17.07 -16.06 -21.37
C SER A 47 16.75 -17.51 -21.71
N GLU A 48 17.75 -18.25 -22.17
CA GLU A 48 17.58 -19.67 -22.41
C GLU A 48 17.09 -20.30 -21.11
N LEU A 49 15.96 -21.00 -21.15
CA LEU A 49 15.35 -21.58 -19.96
C LEU A 49 16.17 -22.81 -19.54
N ILE A 50 17.28 -22.54 -18.83
CA ILE A 50 18.25 -23.53 -18.39
C ILE A 50 17.55 -24.50 -17.43
N SER A 51 17.48 -25.76 -17.86
CA SER A 51 17.14 -26.90 -17.01
C SER A 51 18.22 -27.05 -15.94
N LYS A 52 17.90 -26.68 -14.69
CA LYS A 52 18.78 -26.84 -13.53
C LYS A 52 18.09 -27.73 -12.48
N PRO A 53 18.80 -28.68 -11.85
CA PRO A 53 18.24 -29.48 -10.77
C PRO A 53 18.16 -28.67 -9.47
N TYR A 54 17.01 -28.75 -8.78
CA TYR A 54 16.84 -28.28 -7.41
C TYR A 54 17.24 -29.36 -6.40
N ARG A 55 17.82 -28.94 -5.26
CA ARG A 55 17.99 -29.78 -4.07
C ARG A 55 17.91 -28.94 -2.78
N SER A 56 17.10 -29.39 -1.83
CA SER A 56 16.99 -28.78 -0.50
C SER A 56 18.27 -28.94 0.34
N ASP A 57 18.67 -27.89 1.07
CA ASP A 57 19.85 -27.91 1.94
C ASP A 57 19.55 -27.90 3.46
N TRP A 58 18.35 -28.30 3.88
CA TRP A 58 17.90 -28.22 5.27
C TRP A 58 18.84 -28.93 6.27
N GLN A 59 19.51 -30.01 5.87
CA GLN A 59 20.50 -30.72 6.68
C GLN A 59 21.65 -29.81 7.19
N ASN A 60 22.01 -28.77 6.43
CA ASN A 60 23.09 -27.82 6.73
C ASN A 60 22.58 -26.48 7.30
N MET A 61 21.27 -26.35 7.51
CA MET A 61 20.64 -25.18 8.12
C MET A 61 20.41 -25.41 9.62
N PRO A 62 20.47 -24.36 10.46
CA PRO A 62 20.10 -24.46 11.86
C PRO A 62 18.58 -24.53 12.02
N ASP A 63 18.12 -25.18 13.09
CA ASP A 63 16.70 -25.21 13.49
C ASP A 63 16.14 -23.78 13.58
N ARG A 64 15.07 -23.47 12.85
CA ARG A 64 14.50 -22.11 12.70
C ARG A 64 13.10 -22.15 12.05
N ILE A 65 12.32 -21.07 12.17
CA ILE A 65 11.01 -20.96 11.51
C ILE A 65 11.14 -20.79 9.98
N TRP A 66 12.07 -19.96 9.51
CA TRP A 66 12.20 -19.67 8.08
C TRP A 66 12.73 -20.85 7.24
N THR A 67 12.01 -21.24 6.19
CA THR A 67 12.27 -22.46 5.41
C THR A 67 13.44 -22.34 4.41
N GLY A 68 13.70 -21.17 3.84
CA GLY A 68 14.80 -20.94 2.89
C GLY A 68 14.56 -19.75 1.97
N GLU A 69 15.58 -19.35 1.21
CA GLU A 69 15.53 -18.19 0.31
C GLU A 69 14.83 -18.47 -1.03
N GLU A 70 14.93 -19.72 -1.50
CA GLU A 70 14.21 -20.26 -2.66
C GLU A 70 12.81 -20.80 -2.32
N LEU A 71 12.31 -20.60 -1.09
CA LEU A 71 11.10 -21.28 -0.59
C LEU A 71 10.09 -20.30 0.03
N TRP A 72 8.79 -20.53 -0.20
CA TRP A 72 7.71 -19.85 0.53
C TRP A 72 6.84 -20.85 1.30
N ALA A 73 6.73 -20.66 2.61
CA ALA A 73 5.86 -21.44 3.48
C ALA A 73 4.49 -20.77 3.64
N GLN A 74 3.43 -21.46 3.21
CA GLN A 74 2.07 -21.01 3.45
C GLN A 74 1.71 -21.23 4.92
N ARG A 75 1.41 -20.11 5.59
CA ARG A 75 1.50 -19.89 7.05
C ARG A 75 2.92 -20.09 7.59
N LEU A 76 3.65 -18.97 7.76
CA LEU A 76 5.00 -18.94 8.35
C LEU A 76 5.04 -19.61 9.74
N GLN A 77 3.95 -19.52 10.51
CA GLN A 77 3.85 -20.12 11.85
C GLN A 77 3.66 -21.65 11.86
N ASP A 78 3.34 -22.27 10.72
CA ASP A 78 3.02 -23.70 10.62
C ASP A 78 4.22 -24.53 10.11
N TRP A 79 5.37 -23.90 9.83
CA TRP A 79 6.55 -24.55 9.25
C TRP A 79 7.83 -24.16 9.98
N GLY A 80 8.83 -25.04 9.93
CA GLY A 80 10.18 -24.74 10.37
C GLY A 80 11.16 -25.84 10.00
N ILE A 81 12.45 -25.53 10.05
CA ILE A 81 13.52 -26.52 10.00
C ILE A 81 13.73 -27.02 11.43
N GLN A 82 13.75 -28.34 11.62
CA GLN A 82 14.02 -29.00 12.89
C GLN A 82 14.96 -30.19 12.67
N LYS A 83 16.07 -30.24 13.41
CA LYS A 83 17.10 -31.30 13.37
C LYS A 83 17.73 -31.56 11.99
N GLY A 84 17.50 -30.67 11.02
CA GLY A 84 17.92 -30.80 9.62
C GLY A 84 16.82 -31.28 8.65
N GLU A 85 15.57 -31.41 9.10
CA GLU A 85 14.40 -31.72 8.27
C GLU A 85 13.46 -30.50 8.21
N LEU A 86 12.75 -30.30 7.10
CA LEU A 86 11.64 -29.35 7.03
C LEU A 86 10.41 -30.01 7.66
N ALA A 87 9.87 -29.44 8.74
CA ALA A 87 8.70 -29.94 9.44
C ALA A 87 7.49 -29.00 9.27
N CYS A 88 6.31 -29.60 9.03
CA CYS A 88 5.03 -28.93 9.19
C CYS A 88 4.58 -29.13 10.65
N LEU A 89 4.62 -28.05 11.42
CA LEU A 89 4.51 -28.03 12.89
C LEU A 89 3.06 -28.16 13.40
N LEU A 90 2.10 -28.14 12.48
CA LEU A 90 0.65 -28.18 12.75
C LEU A 90 -0.04 -29.14 11.78
N SER A 91 -1.19 -29.67 12.18
CA SER A 91 -2.05 -30.53 11.36
C SER A 91 -3.29 -29.75 10.94
N GLY A 92 -3.47 -29.54 9.64
CA GLY A 92 -4.63 -28.87 9.05
C GLY A 92 -4.61 -28.90 7.52
N PRO A 93 -5.63 -28.35 6.85
CA PRO A 93 -5.77 -28.44 5.40
C PRO A 93 -4.76 -27.56 4.65
N ASN A 94 -4.34 -28.01 3.46
CA ASN A 94 -3.61 -27.24 2.45
C ASN A 94 -2.33 -26.51 2.94
N ARG A 95 -1.56 -27.11 3.86
CA ARG A 95 -0.27 -26.53 4.27
C ARG A 95 0.77 -26.87 3.21
N THR A 96 1.44 -25.85 2.67
CA THR A 96 2.31 -26.01 1.50
C THR A 96 3.60 -25.21 1.63
N VAL A 97 4.70 -25.76 1.10
CA VAL A 97 5.94 -25.02 0.87
C VAL A 97 6.26 -25.05 -0.61
N HIS A 98 6.17 -23.89 -1.25
CA HIS A 98 6.42 -23.70 -2.69
C HIS A 98 7.91 -23.52 -2.96
N LEU A 99 8.39 -24.11 -4.05
CA LEU A 99 9.69 -23.78 -4.64
C LEU A 99 9.53 -22.55 -5.54
N LEU A 100 10.29 -21.51 -5.23
CA LEU A 100 10.18 -20.21 -5.89
C LEU A 100 11.03 -20.10 -7.14
N THR A 101 12.20 -20.74 -7.18
CA THR A 101 13.18 -20.57 -8.26
C THR A 101 13.01 -21.54 -9.44
N HIS A 102 12.02 -22.45 -9.39
CA HIS A 102 11.81 -23.44 -10.45
C HIS A 102 10.31 -23.68 -10.71
N GLN A 103 9.92 -23.65 -11.97
CA GLN A 103 8.55 -23.98 -12.43
C GLN A 103 8.57 -25.03 -13.54
N LEU A 104 7.46 -25.76 -13.68
CA LEU A 104 7.21 -26.59 -14.86
C LEU A 104 6.69 -25.69 -15.99
N ILE A 105 7.36 -25.72 -17.15
CA ILE A 105 6.95 -24.98 -18.35
C ILE A 105 6.18 -25.86 -19.33
N GLU A 106 5.53 -25.27 -20.34
CA GLU A 106 4.68 -25.94 -21.33
C GLU A 106 5.37 -27.08 -22.11
N LYS A 107 6.70 -27.05 -22.19
CA LYS A 107 7.56 -28.01 -22.88
C LYS A 107 7.17 -29.47 -22.62
N GLN A 108 7.08 -30.25 -23.70
CA GLN A 108 6.84 -31.70 -23.69
C GLN A 108 8.15 -32.45 -23.37
N ALA A 109 8.55 -32.40 -22.10
CA ALA A 109 9.77 -33.04 -21.59
C ALA A 109 9.49 -33.75 -20.25
N ALA A 110 10.31 -34.73 -19.90
CA ALA A 110 10.16 -35.46 -18.64
C ALA A 110 10.60 -34.62 -17.43
N PHE A 111 10.03 -34.91 -16.25
CA PHE A 111 10.57 -34.44 -14.97
C PHE A 111 10.45 -35.50 -13.87
N THR A 112 11.18 -35.29 -12.78
CA THR A 112 11.13 -36.10 -11.56
C THR A 112 11.16 -35.19 -10.34
N THR A 113 10.28 -35.43 -9.36
CA THR A 113 10.39 -34.85 -8.02
C THR A 113 10.46 -35.99 -7.00
N ASN A 114 11.37 -35.90 -6.04
CA ASN A 114 11.56 -36.92 -5.00
C ASN A 114 11.92 -36.30 -3.65
N VAL A 115 11.46 -36.93 -2.57
CA VAL A 115 11.68 -36.46 -1.19
C VAL A 115 11.62 -37.65 -0.23
N ASN A 116 12.38 -37.59 0.87
CA ASN A 116 12.17 -38.48 2.01
C ASN A 116 11.17 -37.80 2.93
N LEU A 117 10.10 -38.48 3.33
CA LEU A 117 9.07 -37.90 4.20
C LEU A 117 8.70 -38.85 5.34
N LYS A 118 8.24 -38.26 6.44
CA LYS A 118 7.63 -38.94 7.59
C LYS A 118 6.26 -38.35 7.86
N ILE A 119 5.31 -39.19 8.26
CA ILE A 119 4.03 -38.78 8.82
C ILE A 119 4.19 -38.77 10.34
N LEU A 120 4.09 -37.58 10.94
CA LEU A 120 4.29 -37.35 12.38
C LEU A 120 2.96 -37.45 13.15
N ASN A 121 1.85 -37.01 12.56
CA ASN A 121 0.52 -37.21 13.12
C ASN A 121 -0.15 -38.45 12.51
N THR A 122 -0.21 -39.51 13.30
CA THR A 122 -0.86 -40.78 12.93
C THR A 122 -2.06 -41.12 13.82
N ALA A 123 -2.65 -40.15 14.53
CA ALA A 123 -3.74 -40.40 15.47
C ALA A 123 -5.03 -40.90 14.78
N HIS A 124 -5.29 -40.44 13.55
CA HIS A 124 -6.48 -40.80 12.77
C HIS A 124 -6.12 -41.14 11.31
N PRO A 125 -5.63 -42.37 11.04
CA PRO A 125 -5.34 -42.82 9.67
C PRO A 125 -6.60 -42.84 8.80
N LYS A 126 -6.64 -42.02 7.73
CA LYS A 126 -7.73 -42.02 6.72
C LYS A 126 -7.26 -41.49 5.36
N LYS A 127 -8.06 -41.77 4.33
CA LYS A 127 -7.96 -41.05 3.04
C LYS A 127 -8.39 -39.59 3.23
N GLY A 128 -7.77 -38.67 2.50
CA GLY A 128 -7.99 -37.22 2.68
C GLY A 128 -7.15 -36.57 3.79
N HIS A 129 -6.43 -37.37 4.58
CA HIS A 129 -5.24 -36.92 5.32
C HIS A 129 -4.01 -37.40 4.54
N PHE A 130 -3.19 -36.50 4.01
CA PHE A 130 -2.12 -36.86 3.09
C PHE A 130 -0.88 -35.95 3.13
N VAL A 131 0.24 -36.49 2.64
CA VAL A 131 1.55 -35.83 2.56
C VAL A 131 2.19 -36.15 1.20
N GLY A 132 2.84 -35.17 0.56
CA GLY A 132 3.51 -35.38 -0.71
C GLY A 132 3.82 -34.10 -1.49
N PHE A 133 3.50 -34.11 -2.78
CA PHE A 133 3.72 -33.02 -3.73
C PHE A 133 2.39 -32.40 -4.19
N LYS A 134 2.48 -31.14 -4.63
CA LYS A 134 1.47 -30.46 -5.44
C LYS A 134 2.19 -29.86 -6.65
N VAL A 135 1.77 -30.20 -7.87
CA VAL A 135 2.50 -29.89 -9.11
C VAL A 135 1.61 -29.16 -10.12
N GLY A 136 2.23 -28.40 -11.03
CA GLY A 136 1.50 -27.63 -12.05
C GLY A 136 0.57 -26.59 -11.43
N ILE A 137 1.03 -25.88 -10.40
CA ILE A 137 0.20 -24.96 -9.64
C ILE A 137 0.11 -23.63 -10.38
N LYS A 138 -1.12 -23.19 -10.69
CA LYS A 138 -1.43 -21.91 -11.33
C LYS A 138 -2.31 -21.05 -10.43
N GLY A 139 -2.05 -19.73 -10.43
CA GLY A 139 -2.89 -18.73 -9.79
C GLY A 139 -3.93 -18.15 -10.74
N ASN A 140 -4.53 -17.01 -10.37
CA ASN A 140 -5.43 -16.25 -11.24
C ASN A 140 -4.67 -15.40 -12.27
N PHE A 141 -3.41 -15.04 -11.97
CA PHE A 141 -2.54 -14.23 -12.83
C PHE A 141 -1.34 -15.05 -13.33
N PRO A 142 -0.74 -14.70 -14.49
CA PRO A 142 0.41 -15.40 -15.07
C PRO A 142 1.75 -15.07 -14.35
N ASP A 143 1.75 -15.10 -13.02
CA ASP A 143 2.92 -14.87 -12.16
C ASP A 143 3.06 -15.99 -11.14
N TYR A 144 4.29 -16.46 -10.92
CA TYR A 144 4.63 -17.53 -9.98
C TYR A 144 4.17 -17.26 -8.53
N ARG A 145 4.07 -15.99 -8.11
CA ARG A 145 3.54 -15.58 -6.81
C ARG A 145 2.03 -15.77 -6.72
N SER A 146 1.28 -15.55 -7.80
CA SER A 146 -0.18 -15.78 -7.83
C SER A 146 -0.52 -17.26 -7.56
N ALA A 147 0.32 -18.17 -8.06
CA ALA A 147 0.23 -19.61 -7.81
C ALA A 147 0.50 -20.03 -6.36
N ILE A 148 0.98 -19.12 -5.50
CA ILE A 148 1.24 -19.44 -4.09
C ILE A 148 -0.07 -19.52 -3.32
N ILE A 149 -0.82 -18.40 -3.24
CA ILE A 149 -1.94 -18.24 -2.30
C ILE A 149 -3.14 -19.10 -2.68
N THR A 150 -3.85 -18.70 -3.73
CA THR A 150 -5.10 -19.35 -4.21
C THR A 150 -4.83 -20.48 -5.21
N GLY A 151 -3.56 -20.85 -5.39
CA GLY A 151 -3.09 -21.67 -6.50
C GLY A 151 -3.69 -23.08 -6.56
N LYS A 152 -4.21 -23.45 -7.73
CA LYS A 152 -4.79 -24.77 -8.02
C LYS A 152 -3.79 -25.59 -8.85
N GLY A 153 -3.67 -26.88 -8.54
CA GLY A 153 -2.69 -27.79 -9.17
C GLY A 153 -2.92 -29.24 -8.71
N LEU A 154 -2.21 -30.18 -9.31
CA LEU A 154 -2.39 -31.61 -9.09
C LEU A 154 -1.72 -32.06 -7.78
N ASN A 155 -2.52 -32.52 -6.80
CA ASN A 155 -2.02 -33.18 -5.59
C ASN A 155 -1.59 -34.62 -5.91
N VAL A 156 -0.42 -35.02 -5.40
CA VAL A 156 0.19 -36.35 -5.63
C VAL A 156 0.95 -36.78 -4.37
N GLY A 157 0.64 -37.92 -3.76
CA GLY A 157 1.26 -38.27 -2.47
C GLY A 157 0.81 -39.59 -1.85
N VAL A 158 0.99 -39.69 -0.53
CA VAL A 158 0.55 -40.81 0.30
C VAL A 158 -0.48 -40.32 1.34
N ASN A 159 -1.56 -41.07 1.52
CA ASN A 159 -2.54 -40.86 2.59
C ASN A 159 -2.03 -41.43 3.92
N THR A 160 -2.59 -41.01 5.05
CA THR A 160 -2.24 -41.57 6.37
C THR A 160 -2.70 -43.02 6.56
N ASP A 161 -3.62 -43.52 5.71
CA ASP A 161 -3.94 -44.95 5.58
C ASP A 161 -2.90 -45.77 4.78
N GLY A 162 -1.87 -45.11 4.23
CA GLY A 162 -0.79 -45.70 3.45
C GLY A 162 -1.05 -45.83 1.95
N SER A 163 -2.24 -45.50 1.45
CA SER A 163 -2.53 -45.54 0.01
C SER A 163 -1.86 -44.38 -0.74
N LEU A 164 -1.21 -44.70 -1.86
CA LEU A 164 -0.64 -43.70 -2.79
C LEU A 164 -1.74 -43.16 -3.72
N PHE A 165 -1.60 -41.92 -4.19
CA PHE A 165 -2.54 -41.32 -5.12
C PHE A 165 -1.91 -40.33 -6.11
N ILE A 166 -2.51 -40.22 -7.30
CA ILE A 166 -2.20 -39.23 -8.34
C ILE A 166 -3.53 -38.57 -8.77
N GLY A 167 -3.82 -37.39 -8.23
CA GLY A 167 -5.14 -36.77 -8.39
C GLY A 167 -6.25 -37.64 -7.78
N GLN A 168 -7.11 -38.20 -8.63
CA GLN A 168 -8.21 -39.09 -8.20
C GLN A 168 -7.86 -40.60 -8.30
N ALA A 169 -6.73 -40.96 -8.92
CA ALA A 169 -6.28 -42.35 -8.98
C ALA A 169 -5.63 -42.75 -7.64
N VAL A 170 -6.00 -43.90 -7.07
CA VAL A 170 -5.53 -44.40 -5.76
C VAL A 170 -5.00 -45.84 -5.89
N SER A 171 -3.95 -46.19 -5.14
CA SER A 171 -3.29 -47.50 -5.22
C SER A 171 -4.09 -48.62 -4.54
N THR A 172 -3.91 -49.84 -5.03
CA THR A 172 -4.45 -51.07 -4.42
C THR A 172 -3.62 -51.54 -3.23
N GLY A 173 -2.29 -51.36 -3.28
CA GLY A 173 -1.39 -51.59 -2.14
C GLY A 173 -1.31 -50.37 -1.21
N VAL A 174 -0.87 -50.60 0.03
CA VAL A 174 -0.67 -49.58 1.07
C VAL A 174 0.71 -49.69 1.71
N VAL A 175 1.30 -48.55 2.07
CA VAL A 175 2.50 -48.45 2.89
C VAL A 175 2.11 -48.65 4.36
N SER A 176 2.74 -49.58 5.08
CA SER A 176 2.37 -49.84 6.48
C SER A 176 2.77 -48.69 7.42
N LEU A 177 1.98 -48.47 8.47
CA LEU A 177 2.13 -47.35 9.39
C LEU A 177 3.54 -47.16 9.97
N PRO A 178 4.29 -48.21 10.37
CA PRO A 178 5.68 -48.04 10.83
C PRO A 178 6.60 -47.44 9.76
N ASN A 179 6.45 -47.81 8.48
CA ASN A 179 7.24 -47.19 7.39
C ASN A 179 6.88 -45.70 7.23
N LEU A 180 5.61 -45.32 7.41
CA LEU A 180 5.19 -43.92 7.36
C LEU A 180 5.79 -43.07 8.51
N GLN A 181 5.97 -43.67 9.68
CA GLN A 181 6.54 -43.03 10.87
C GLN A 181 8.09 -42.97 10.84
N GLU A 182 8.75 -44.08 10.47
CA GLU A 182 10.22 -44.17 10.35
C GLU A 182 10.75 -43.35 9.15
N GLY A 183 10.01 -43.37 8.04
CA GLY A 183 10.25 -42.56 6.85
C GLY A 183 10.24 -43.37 5.55
N ILE A 184 9.66 -42.79 4.51
CA ILE A 184 9.67 -43.32 3.14
C ILE A 184 10.37 -42.38 2.17
N PHE A 185 10.98 -42.95 1.14
CA PHE A 185 11.40 -42.23 -0.06
C PHE A 185 10.25 -42.23 -1.07
N LEU A 186 9.67 -41.05 -1.33
CA LEU A 186 8.59 -40.86 -2.30
C LEU A 186 9.15 -40.23 -3.58
N LYS A 187 8.93 -40.88 -4.73
CA LYS A 187 9.36 -40.39 -6.05
C LYS A 187 8.18 -40.33 -7.01
N LEU A 188 7.95 -39.15 -7.59
CA LEU A 188 7.08 -38.94 -8.75
C LEU A 188 7.95 -38.77 -10.00
N THR A 189 7.65 -39.52 -11.05
CA THR A 189 8.21 -39.38 -12.40
C THR A 189 7.08 -39.00 -13.35
N ALA A 190 7.31 -38.07 -14.27
CA ALA A 190 6.37 -37.74 -15.34
C ALA A 190 7.07 -37.84 -16.71
N THR A 191 6.50 -38.60 -17.64
CA THR A 191 7.02 -38.78 -19.00
C THR A 191 5.97 -38.36 -20.05
N PRO A 192 6.34 -37.62 -21.11
CA PRO A 192 5.42 -37.25 -22.18
C PRO A 192 4.86 -38.47 -22.91
N ALA A 193 3.58 -38.41 -23.25
CA ALA A 193 2.84 -39.41 -24.02
C ALA A 193 1.89 -38.68 -24.99
N GLY A 194 2.42 -38.26 -26.15
CA GLY A 194 1.71 -37.38 -27.08
C GLY A 194 1.41 -36.02 -26.43
N ASN A 195 0.14 -35.65 -26.36
CA ASN A 195 -0.33 -34.41 -25.71
C ASN A 195 -0.64 -34.59 -24.21
N GLN A 196 -0.41 -35.78 -23.65
CA GLN A 196 -0.63 -36.12 -22.25
C GLN A 196 0.69 -36.53 -21.58
N PHE A 197 0.64 -36.83 -20.29
CA PHE A 197 1.74 -37.34 -19.49
C PHE A 197 1.33 -38.60 -18.74
N ILE A 198 2.25 -39.57 -18.72
CA ILE A 198 2.22 -40.69 -17.79
C ILE A 198 2.93 -40.25 -16.51
N LEU A 199 2.21 -40.27 -15.39
CA LEU A 199 2.75 -40.06 -14.06
C LEU A 199 2.89 -41.41 -13.34
N GLU A 200 4.08 -41.68 -12.81
CA GLU A 200 4.40 -42.83 -11.97
C GLU A 200 4.85 -42.35 -10.59
N LEU A 201 4.08 -42.70 -9.55
CA LEU A 201 4.38 -42.40 -8.15
C LEU A 201 4.75 -43.69 -7.44
N THR A 202 5.95 -43.73 -6.85
CA THR A 202 6.48 -44.89 -6.13
C THR A 202 6.93 -44.47 -4.73
N ALA A 203 6.56 -45.28 -3.73
CA ALA A 203 7.06 -45.21 -2.37
C ALA A 203 7.99 -46.39 -2.08
N SER A 204 9.18 -46.09 -1.57
CA SER A 204 10.17 -47.03 -1.08
C SER A 204 10.44 -46.80 0.41
N GLY A 205 10.97 -47.81 1.12
CA GLY A 205 11.50 -47.58 2.47
C GLY A 205 12.63 -46.54 2.48
N ASN A 206 12.93 -45.96 3.65
CA ASN A 206 13.80 -44.79 3.87
C ASN A 206 15.16 -44.79 3.13
N ASN A 207 15.72 -45.95 2.77
CA ASN A 207 16.97 -46.05 2.00
C ASN A 207 16.81 -46.00 0.46
N GLY A 208 15.58 -45.85 -0.04
CA GLY A 208 15.22 -45.83 -1.47
C GLY A 208 15.24 -47.19 -2.18
N LYS A 209 15.87 -48.23 -1.59
CA LYS A 209 16.19 -49.50 -2.28
C LYS A 209 15.04 -50.50 -2.35
N LYS A 210 14.18 -50.55 -1.33
CA LYS A 210 13.02 -51.46 -1.29
C LYS A 210 11.75 -50.70 -1.65
N GLN A 211 11.26 -50.90 -2.87
CA GLN A 211 9.92 -50.46 -3.28
C GLN A 211 8.85 -51.13 -2.40
N LEU A 212 7.86 -50.36 -1.98
CA LEU A 212 6.75 -50.80 -1.13
C LEU A 212 5.43 -50.76 -1.91
N VAL A 213 5.14 -49.63 -2.56
CA VAL A 213 3.91 -49.40 -3.36
C VAL A 213 4.27 -48.54 -4.58
N THR A 214 3.55 -48.75 -5.69
CA THR A 214 3.59 -47.87 -6.87
C THR A 214 2.19 -47.70 -7.44
N ILE A 215 1.97 -46.60 -8.17
CA ILE A 215 0.74 -46.28 -8.91
C ILE A 215 1.10 -45.51 -10.18
N LYS A 216 0.36 -45.76 -11.28
CA LYS A 216 0.43 -45.00 -12.53
C LYS A 216 -0.89 -44.30 -12.84
N ASN A 217 -0.80 -43.15 -13.48
CA ASN A 217 -1.92 -42.48 -14.13
C ASN A 217 -1.45 -41.95 -15.49
N GLU A 218 -2.04 -42.47 -16.56
CA GLU A 218 -1.53 -42.30 -17.94
C GLU A 218 -2.20 -41.14 -18.69
N ASN A 219 -3.29 -40.59 -18.14
CA ASN A 219 -4.19 -39.64 -18.82
C ASN A 219 -4.07 -38.21 -18.26
N ILE A 220 -2.88 -37.75 -17.87
CA ILE A 220 -2.69 -36.42 -17.29
C ILE A 220 -2.53 -35.38 -18.42
N PRO A 221 -3.39 -34.34 -18.52
CA PRO A 221 -3.25 -33.29 -19.53
C PRO A 221 -1.95 -32.50 -19.36
N ALA A 222 -1.23 -32.19 -20.44
CA ALA A 222 0.04 -31.45 -20.37
C ALA A 222 -0.07 -30.10 -19.64
N ASP A 223 -1.21 -29.40 -19.77
CA ASP A 223 -1.45 -28.10 -19.14
C ASP A 223 -1.54 -28.15 -17.60
N SER A 224 -2.02 -29.26 -17.03
CA SER A 224 -2.09 -29.45 -15.56
C SER A 224 -0.73 -29.72 -14.92
N LEU A 225 0.33 -29.72 -15.72
CA LEU A 225 1.73 -29.84 -15.34
C LEU A 225 2.52 -28.59 -15.75
N VAL A 226 1.89 -27.41 -15.77
CA VAL A 226 2.53 -26.11 -16.00
C VAL A 226 2.30 -25.21 -14.78
N GLY A 227 3.34 -24.55 -14.30
CA GLY A 227 3.31 -23.69 -13.10
C GLY A 227 4.19 -24.19 -11.95
N ASN A 228 3.94 -23.70 -10.74
CA ASN A 228 4.77 -23.96 -9.56
C ASN A 228 4.75 -25.43 -9.10
N ILE A 229 5.73 -25.76 -8.25
CA ILE A 229 5.88 -27.04 -7.57
C ILE A 229 5.95 -26.77 -6.06
N ALA A 230 5.22 -27.53 -5.25
CA ALA A 230 5.24 -27.42 -3.80
C ALA A 230 5.28 -28.80 -3.12
N LEU A 231 5.81 -28.84 -1.90
CA LEU A 231 5.50 -29.88 -0.92
C LEU A 231 4.18 -29.55 -0.24
N ILE A 232 3.40 -30.59 0.12
CA ILE A 232 2.10 -30.45 0.78
C ILE A 232 1.97 -31.38 1.98
N SER A 233 1.43 -30.84 3.07
CA SER A 233 0.79 -31.57 4.17
C SER A 233 -0.68 -31.12 4.23
N HIS A 234 -1.61 -32.06 4.15
CA HIS A 234 -3.04 -31.76 4.15
C HIS A 234 -3.74 -32.72 5.11
N PHE A 235 -4.26 -32.19 6.22
CA PHE A 235 -5.12 -32.91 7.14
C PHE A 235 -6.50 -32.25 7.11
N GLU A 236 -7.44 -32.88 6.41
CA GLU A 236 -8.87 -32.54 6.38
C GLU A 236 -9.46 -32.59 7.80
N LEU A 237 -9.47 -31.41 8.44
CA LEU A 237 -9.91 -31.13 9.80
C LEU A 237 -10.61 -29.76 9.78
N GLU A 238 -11.77 -29.65 10.42
CA GLU A 238 -12.53 -28.39 10.52
C GLU A 238 -11.75 -27.31 11.30
N THR A 239 -11.10 -27.73 12.39
CA THR A 239 -10.20 -26.89 13.20
C THR A 239 -8.79 -27.49 13.17
N PRO A 240 -7.76 -26.75 12.71
CA PRO A 240 -6.38 -27.23 12.73
C PRO A 240 -5.86 -27.43 14.17
N VAL A 241 -5.08 -28.48 14.39
CA VAL A 241 -4.54 -28.84 15.72
C VAL A 241 -3.03 -28.63 15.81
N ASP A 242 -2.57 -28.18 16.99
CA ASP A 242 -1.17 -27.85 17.27
C ASP A 242 -0.33 -29.11 17.51
N THR A 243 -0.18 -29.91 16.46
CA THR A 243 0.53 -31.19 16.43
C THR A 243 1.22 -31.34 15.09
N PRO A 244 2.56 -31.54 15.05
CA PRO A 244 3.29 -31.70 13.79
C PRO A 244 2.71 -32.80 12.92
N SER A 245 2.47 -32.48 11.64
CA SER A 245 1.81 -33.39 10.69
C SER A 245 2.81 -34.25 9.91
N ALA A 246 3.91 -33.65 9.45
CA ALA A 246 4.92 -34.31 8.61
C ALA A 246 6.30 -33.65 8.70
N SER A 247 7.35 -34.40 8.37
CA SER A 247 8.67 -33.85 8.03
C SER A 247 9.17 -34.33 6.66
N PHE A 248 10.08 -33.56 6.06
CA PHE A 248 10.62 -33.74 4.71
C PHE A 248 12.15 -33.54 4.71
N ASN A 249 12.87 -34.32 3.90
CA ASN A 249 14.34 -34.25 3.79
C ASN A 249 14.84 -34.67 2.39
N ASN A 250 15.91 -34.04 1.90
CA ASN A 250 16.49 -34.20 0.56
C ASN A 250 15.45 -34.07 -0.58
N TRP A 251 14.59 -33.04 -0.53
CA TRP A 251 13.70 -32.74 -1.65
C TRP A 251 14.53 -32.34 -2.87
N GLN A 252 14.29 -33.00 -4.00
CA GLN A 252 14.98 -32.78 -5.26
C GLN A 252 13.97 -32.73 -6.41
N VAL A 253 14.22 -31.84 -7.37
CA VAL A 253 13.43 -31.74 -8.62
C VAL A 253 14.39 -31.67 -9.79
N THR A 254 14.17 -32.50 -10.82
CA THR A 254 15.07 -32.63 -11.98
C THR A 254 14.30 -32.86 -13.29
N GLY A 255 14.94 -32.59 -14.43
CA GLY A 255 14.45 -32.92 -15.77
C GLY A 255 13.99 -31.72 -16.60
N ASP A 256 13.97 -31.90 -17.91
CA ASP A 256 14.00 -30.81 -18.89
C ASP A 256 12.68 -30.06 -19.11
N LYS A 257 11.66 -30.35 -18.29
CA LYS A 257 10.43 -29.53 -18.17
C LYS A 257 10.58 -28.39 -17.16
N LEU A 258 11.70 -28.31 -16.44
CA LEU A 258 11.99 -27.21 -15.51
C LEU A 258 12.53 -25.98 -16.24
N ALA A 259 12.03 -24.81 -15.86
CA ALA A 259 12.76 -23.55 -15.97
C ALA A 259 13.40 -23.21 -14.62
N TYR A 260 14.58 -22.57 -14.64
CA TYR A 260 15.26 -22.03 -13.46
C TYR A 260 15.31 -20.50 -13.50
N ALA A 261 14.91 -19.86 -12.41
CA ALA A 261 14.80 -18.41 -12.26
C ALA A 261 15.41 -17.96 -10.91
N PRO A 262 16.74 -17.80 -10.81
CA PRO A 262 17.42 -17.43 -9.56
C PRO A 262 16.96 -16.07 -8.99
N GLN A 263 16.48 -15.17 -9.85
CA GLN A 263 15.96 -13.85 -9.47
C GLN A 263 14.63 -13.90 -8.69
N GLN A 264 13.98 -15.08 -8.60
CA GLN A 264 12.76 -15.30 -7.82
C GLN A 264 13.03 -15.61 -6.33
N VAL A 265 14.30 -15.60 -5.90
CA VAL A 265 14.69 -15.60 -4.48
C VAL A 265 14.17 -14.34 -3.78
N TYR A 266 13.51 -14.52 -2.63
CA TYR A 266 12.89 -13.40 -1.90
C TYR A 266 13.64 -12.98 -0.63
N GLY A 267 14.12 -13.92 0.19
CA GLY A 267 14.80 -13.64 1.47
C GLY A 267 16.32 -13.79 1.42
N PRO A 268 17.04 -13.69 2.56
CA PRO A 268 16.54 -13.40 3.92
C PRO A 268 16.24 -11.92 4.18
N ILE A 269 16.60 -11.00 3.29
CA ILE A 269 16.21 -9.58 3.35
C ILE A 269 15.12 -9.38 2.28
N TYR A 270 13.88 -9.23 2.73
CA TYR A 270 12.71 -9.23 1.85
C TYR A 270 12.57 -7.91 1.09
N PHE A 271 12.58 -6.79 1.80
CA PHE A 271 12.54 -5.45 1.22
C PHE A 271 13.12 -4.41 2.18
N ALA A 272 13.34 -3.20 1.69
CA ALA A 272 13.64 -2.04 2.51
C ALA A 272 12.88 -0.82 2.01
N GLN A 273 12.42 0.02 2.93
CA GLN A 273 11.76 1.31 2.70
C GLN A 273 12.59 2.43 3.33
N TYR A 274 12.51 3.65 2.82
CA TYR A 274 13.30 4.77 3.33
C TYR A 274 12.59 6.13 3.18
N THR A 275 12.91 7.07 4.08
CA THR A 275 12.70 8.51 3.85
C THR A 275 14.01 9.27 4.02
N VAL A 276 14.09 10.43 3.36
CA VAL A 276 15.10 11.45 3.63
C VAL A 276 14.37 12.71 4.08
N ASN A 277 14.68 13.20 5.29
CA ASN A 277 14.06 14.38 5.89
C ASN A 277 15.12 15.18 6.64
N HIS A 278 15.25 16.49 6.37
CA HIS A 278 16.21 17.38 7.07
C HIS A 278 17.65 16.80 7.18
N ASN A 279 18.20 16.30 6.07
CA ASN A 279 19.51 15.64 6.01
C ASN A 279 19.67 14.40 6.91
N ILE A 280 18.57 13.76 7.31
CA ILE A 280 18.55 12.46 7.97
C ILE A 280 17.97 11.45 6.98
N LEU A 281 18.76 10.44 6.63
CA LEU A 281 18.26 9.22 5.98
C LEU A 281 17.80 8.25 7.07
N LYS A 282 16.54 7.82 7.00
CA LYS A 282 16.05 6.65 7.73
C LYS A 282 15.70 5.55 6.75
N LEU A 283 16.12 4.33 7.05
CA LEU A 283 15.85 3.16 6.21
C LEU A 283 15.49 1.96 7.10
N SER A 284 14.40 1.28 6.80
CA SER A 284 13.99 0.06 7.50
C SER A 284 13.98 -1.12 6.55
N ALA A 285 14.81 -2.11 6.86
CA ALA A 285 14.86 -3.37 6.14
C ALA A 285 14.04 -4.44 6.87
N GLN A 286 13.12 -5.09 6.17
CA GLN A 286 12.36 -6.23 6.67
C GLN A 286 13.09 -7.53 6.32
N LEU A 287 13.40 -8.33 7.34
CA LEU A 287 14.05 -9.62 7.20
C LEU A 287 13.09 -10.78 7.48
N ALA A 288 13.51 -11.97 7.07
CA ALA A 288 12.87 -13.25 7.33
C ALA A 288 12.87 -13.63 8.83
N PRO A 289 11.96 -14.53 9.27
CA PRO A 289 11.95 -15.10 10.62
C PRO A 289 13.07 -16.14 10.82
N VAL A 290 14.30 -15.72 10.56
CA VAL A 290 15.53 -16.42 10.98
C VAL A 290 15.65 -16.40 12.51
N ASN A 291 16.51 -17.29 13.04
CA ASN A 291 16.86 -17.28 14.45
C ASN A 291 17.83 -16.13 14.74
N LEU A 292 17.25 -15.00 15.15
CA LEU A 292 17.97 -13.90 15.74
C LEU A 292 18.20 -14.21 17.21
N THR A 293 19.46 -14.43 17.59
CA THR A 293 19.89 -14.12 18.96
C THR A 293 19.91 -12.59 19.11
N SER A 294 19.80 -12.08 20.34
CA SER A 294 19.70 -10.65 20.67
C SER A 294 20.91 -9.76 20.28
N GLN A 295 21.88 -10.33 19.57
CA GLN A 295 23.10 -9.68 19.08
C GLN A 295 23.27 -9.79 17.55
N LYS A 296 22.30 -10.35 16.82
CA LYS A 296 22.35 -10.39 15.35
C LYS A 296 22.13 -8.99 14.77
N LYS A 297 22.98 -8.61 13.84
CA LYS A 297 23.01 -7.28 13.22
C LYS A 297 22.85 -7.34 11.70
N ALA A 298 22.44 -6.23 11.12
CA ALA A 298 22.54 -5.95 9.69
C ALA A 298 23.35 -4.65 9.49
N SER A 299 24.03 -4.52 8.35
CA SER A 299 24.74 -3.31 7.95
C SER A 299 24.08 -2.63 6.75
N LEU A 300 24.15 -1.30 6.72
CA LEU A 300 23.83 -0.47 5.57
C LEU A 300 25.14 -0.03 4.93
N GLU A 301 25.32 -0.40 3.67
CA GLU A 301 26.48 -0.10 2.85
C GLU A 301 26.06 0.78 1.66
N VAL A 302 26.90 1.72 1.24
CA VAL A 302 26.66 2.60 0.09
C VAL A 302 27.84 2.59 -0.86
N LYS A 303 27.57 2.81 -2.15
CA LYS A 303 28.60 2.81 -3.18
C LYS A 303 29.19 4.22 -3.37
N ARG A 304 30.50 4.37 -3.16
CA ARG A 304 31.30 5.60 -3.38
C ARG A 304 32.59 5.22 -4.10
N ASP A 305 32.96 5.97 -5.14
CA ASP A 305 34.18 5.74 -5.93
C ASP A 305 34.39 4.25 -6.28
N ASP A 306 33.33 3.67 -6.84
CA ASP A 306 33.09 2.25 -7.13
C ASP A 306 33.17 1.23 -5.98
N ASN A 307 33.52 1.64 -4.77
CA ASN A 307 33.67 0.80 -3.59
C ASN A 307 32.43 0.82 -2.67
N TRP A 308 32.18 -0.27 -1.94
CA TRP A 308 31.10 -0.37 -0.96
C TRP A 308 31.60 0.01 0.45
N GLU A 309 31.09 1.11 0.99
CA GLU A 309 31.40 1.62 2.33
C GLU A 309 30.27 1.31 3.33
N LYS A 310 30.59 0.70 4.47
CA LYS A 310 29.62 0.51 5.58
C LYS A 310 29.44 1.81 6.35
N ILE A 311 28.26 2.42 6.22
CA ILE A 311 27.92 3.69 6.88
C ILE A 311 27.09 3.52 8.17
N ALA A 312 26.39 2.39 8.34
CA ALA A 312 25.67 2.09 9.56
C ALA A 312 25.57 0.58 9.84
N GLU A 313 25.34 0.22 11.10
CA GLU A 313 25.19 -1.15 11.57
C GLU A 313 24.25 -1.18 12.78
N VAL A 314 23.18 -1.98 12.73
CA VAL A 314 22.14 -1.99 13.77
C VAL A 314 21.78 -3.42 14.18
N ILE A 315 21.33 -3.58 15.43
CA ILE A 315 20.76 -4.84 15.92
C ILE A 315 19.39 -5.04 15.26
N ILE A 316 19.12 -6.24 14.77
CA ILE A 316 17.84 -6.58 14.15
C ILE A 316 16.84 -6.90 15.27
N HIS A 317 15.68 -6.24 15.26
CA HIS A 317 14.62 -6.50 16.24
C HIS A 317 14.05 -7.92 16.04
N PRO A 318 13.79 -8.73 17.09
CA PRO A 318 13.15 -10.46 16.89
C PRO A 318 13.57 -10.20 17.56
N LYS A 319 11.99 -9.67 17.91
CA LYS A 319 10.65 -10.06 17.33
C LYS A 319 10.32 -9.56 15.90
N ALA A 320 10.18 -8.26 15.64
CA ALA A 320 9.72 -7.67 14.36
C ALA A 320 10.45 -8.12 13.07
N ARG A 321 11.68 -8.62 13.18
CA ARG A 321 12.61 -8.92 12.08
C ARG A 321 12.97 -7.68 11.24
N VAL A 322 12.97 -6.51 11.86
CA VAL A 322 13.33 -5.22 11.23
C VAL A 322 14.73 -4.78 11.63
N ALA A 323 15.51 -4.30 10.67
CA ALA A 323 16.71 -3.49 10.90
C ALA A 323 16.39 -2.04 10.53
N ALA A 324 16.21 -1.17 11.53
CA ALA A 324 15.92 0.24 11.36
C ALA A 324 17.21 1.07 11.50
N PHE A 325 17.64 1.68 10.40
CA PHE A 325 18.86 2.49 10.31
C PHE A 325 18.51 3.99 10.35
N ARG A 326 19.40 4.77 10.98
CA ARG A 326 19.41 6.24 10.95
C ARG A 326 20.81 6.68 10.54
N VAL A 327 20.90 7.57 9.55
CA VAL A 327 22.15 8.19 9.08
C VAL A 327 21.94 9.69 9.00
N GLU A 328 22.64 10.44 9.84
CA GLU A 328 22.57 11.90 9.91
C GLU A 328 23.57 12.55 8.95
N ASN A 329 23.37 13.84 8.65
CA ASN A 329 24.18 14.61 7.70
C ASN A 329 24.21 14.00 6.28
N TRP A 330 23.14 13.30 5.91
CA TRP A 330 22.94 12.73 4.57
C TRP A 330 22.92 13.82 3.49
N GLN A 331 23.57 13.53 2.36
CA GLN A 331 23.69 14.47 1.23
C GLN A 331 22.56 14.20 0.23
N THR A 332 21.63 15.14 0.08
CA THR A 332 20.39 14.94 -0.69
C THR A 332 20.52 15.23 -2.19
N GLN A 333 21.67 15.78 -2.62
CA GLN A 333 21.85 16.36 -3.96
C GLN A 333 22.25 15.34 -5.05
N ARG A 334 22.48 14.07 -4.70
CA ARG A 334 22.88 13.01 -5.62
C ARG A 334 22.19 11.69 -5.25
N ALA A 335 21.87 10.88 -6.25
CA ALA A 335 21.42 9.52 -6.03
C ALA A 335 22.61 8.64 -5.62
N VAL A 336 22.41 7.76 -4.63
CA VAL A 336 23.47 6.92 -4.06
C VAL A 336 23.01 5.46 -4.05
N PRO A 337 23.68 4.53 -4.77
CA PRO A 337 23.41 3.11 -4.65
C PRO A 337 23.67 2.63 -3.22
N TYR A 338 22.74 1.89 -2.65
CA TYR A 338 22.87 1.29 -1.33
C TYR A 338 22.66 -0.22 -1.39
N ARG A 339 23.13 -0.91 -0.36
CA ARG A 339 22.69 -2.26 -0.04
C ARG A 339 22.59 -2.49 1.46
N VAL A 340 21.57 -3.23 1.86
CA VAL A 340 21.50 -3.82 3.20
C VAL A 340 22.18 -5.18 3.14
N ARG A 341 23.10 -5.46 4.07
CA ARG A 341 23.79 -6.74 4.19
C ARG A 341 23.38 -7.45 5.47
N TYR A 342 23.18 -8.76 5.38
CA TYR A 342 22.97 -9.66 6.51
C TYR A 342 23.76 -10.95 6.34
N ASP A 343 24.59 -11.28 7.33
CA ASP A 343 25.41 -12.50 7.33
C ASP A 343 24.63 -13.67 7.95
N LEU A 344 23.88 -14.37 7.10
CA LEU A 344 23.11 -15.57 7.45
C LEU A 344 24.04 -16.67 7.95
N SER A 345 23.67 -17.37 9.03
CA SER A 345 24.49 -18.42 9.63
C SER A 345 24.00 -19.81 9.23
N SER A 346 24.90 -20.66 8.72
CA SER A 346 24.66 -22.09 8.54
C SER A 346 24.69 -22.85 9.87
N ARG A 347 24.31 -24.13 9.86
CA ARG A 347 24.35 -25.03 11.03
C ARG A 347 25.74 -25.13 11.67
N ASN A 348 26.78 -24.99 10.87
CA ASN A 348 28.18 -25.07 11.30
C ASN A 348 28.78 -23.68 11.62
N GLY A 349 27.94 -22.65 11.80
CA GLY A 349 28.37 -21.29 12.14
C GLY A 349 29.01 -20.47 11.01
N LYS A 350 29.23 -21.06 9.82
CA LYS A 350 29.74 -20.33 8.64
C LYS A 350 28.76 -19.22 8.25
N ALA A 351 29.30 -18.01 8.10
CA ALA A 351 28.57 -16.87 7.56
C ALA A 351 28.39 -16.98 6.03
N MET A 352 27.20 -16.60 5.57
CA MET A 352 26.81 -16.48 4.17
C MET A 352 26.25 -15.05 3.99
N PRO A 353 26.97 -14.14 3.32
CA PRO A 353 26.53 -12.76 3.18
C PRO A 353 25.39 -12.67 2.16
N CYS A 354 24.24 -12.19 2.62
CA CYS A 354 23.07 -11.92 1.80
C CYS A 354 22.89 -10.40 1.66
N TYR A 355 22.44 -9.95 0.48
CA TYR A 355 22.32 -8.53 0.15
C TYR A 355 20.93 -8.18 -0.38
N TYR A 356 20.45 -6.98 -0.08
CA TYR A 356 19.34 -6.33 -0.77
C TYR A 356 19.79 -4.97 -1.25
N GLU A 357 19.90 -4.80 -2.57
CA GLU A 357 20.44 -3.59 -3.20
C GLU A 357 19.32 -2.65 -3.68
N GLY A 358 19.65 -1.36 -3.84
CA GLY A 358 18.73 -0.30 -4.23
C GLY A 358 19.44 1.05 -4.43
N THR A 359 18.69 2.14 -4.49
CA THR A 359 19.19 3.50 -4.65
C THR A 359 18.46 4.46 -3.70
N ILE A 360 19.21 5.24 -2.93
CA ILE A 360 18.67 6.41 -2.24
C ILE A 360 18.62 7.55 -3.27
N ALA A 361 17.43 8.06 -3.58
CA ALA A 361 17.21 9.07 -4.60
C ALA A 361 17.80 10.44 -4.22
N ALA A 362 18.21 11.20 -5.24
CA ALA A 362 18.42 12.63 -5.08
C ALA A 362 17.07 13.32 -4.80
N GLU A 363 17.04 14.26 -3.87
CA GLU A 363 15.83 15.02 -3.57
C GLU A 363 15.49 15.98 -4.73
N PRO A 364 14.23 16.00 -5.22
CA PRO A 364 13.83 16.74 -6.42
C PRO A 364 13.65 18.25 -6.19
N THR A 365 14.49 18.85 -5.34
CA THR A 365 14.49 20.29 -5.02
C THR A 365 14.52 21.15 -6.29
N GLN A 366 15.32 20.74 -7.28
CA GLN A 366 15.53 21.45 -8.56
C GLN A 366 14.51 21.11 -9.65
N LYS A 367 13.66 20.07 -9.50
CA LYS A 367 12.60 19.81 -10.47
C LYS A 367 11.49 20.84 -10.30
N ASP A 368 10.92 21.36 -11.38
CA ASP A 368 9.73 22.23 -11.31
C ASP A 368 8.48 21.48 -10.83
N GLN A 369 8.38 20.19 -11.17
CA GLN A 369 7.29 19.30 -10.77
C GLN A 369 7.82 18.20 -9.85
N VAL A 370 7.08 17.89 -8.79
CA VAL A 370 7.33 16.75 -7.91
C VAL A 370 6.11 15.85 -7.94
N LYS A 371 6.30 14.55 -8.16
CA LYS A 371 5.24 13.56 -8.32
C LYS A 371 5.16 12.58 -7.14
N ALA A 372 3.97 12.41 -6.59
CA ALA A 372 3.65 11.39 -5.59
C ALA A 372 2.83 10.27 -6.22
N LEU A 373 3.21 9.00 -5.99
CA LEU A 373 2.32 7.85 -6.11
C LEU A 373 1.51 7.70 -4.81
N THR A 374 0.23 7.38 -4.92
CA THR A 374 -0.67 7.22 -3.77
C THR A 374 -1.41 5.89 -3.82
N PHE A 375 -1.33 5.12 -2.74
CA PHE A 375 -1.86 3.75 -2.64
C PHE A 375 -2.58 3.52 -1.30
N SER A 376 -3.64 2.71 -1.32
CA SER A 376 -4.39 2.28 -0.12
C SER A 376 -5.02 0.89 -0.35
N CYS A 377 -5.49 0.26 0.72
CA CYS A 377 -6.52 -0.79 0.64
C CYS A 377 -6.16 -2.01 -0.24
N ASN A 378 -5.18 -2.79 0.23
CA ASN A 378 -4.53 -3.88 -0.49
C ASN A 378 -5.16 -5.27 -0.22
N GLY A 379 -6.34 -5.49 -0.79
CA GLY A 379 -7.01 -6.80 -0.82
C GLY A 379 -6.25 -7.81 -1.69
N ASP A 380 -6.02 -9.00 -1.16
CA ASP A 380 -5.23 -10.06 -1.81
C ASP A 380 -5.82 -10.63 -3.13
N LEU A 381 -7.03 -10.21 -3.52
CA LEU A 381 -7.67 -10.57 -4.79
C LEU A 381 -6.80 -10.26 -6.02
N GLY A 382 -5.97 -9.22 -5.94
CA GLY A 382 -5.05 -8.78 -7.01
C GLY A 382 -3.61 -9.32 -6.91
N PHE A 383 -3.29 -10.10 -5.87
CA PHE A 383 -1.90 -10.51 -5.61
C PHE A 383 -1.33 -11.34 -6.77
N PRO A 384 -0.17 -10.96 -7.36
CA PRO A 384 0.90 -10.15 -6.76
C PRO A 384 1.06 -8.72 -7.32
N ASP A 385 -0.01 -8.11 -7.82
CA ASP A 385 -0.09 -6.67 -8.15
C ASP A 385 0.97 -6.15 -9.13
N THR A 386 1.41 -7.04 -10.03
CA THR A 386 2.43 -6.76 -11.03
C THR A 386 1.96 -5.71 -12.04
N ASP A 387 0.68 -5.74 -12.41
CA ASP A 387 0.03 -4.70 -13.23
C ASP A 387 0.11 -3.32 -12.57
N ILE A 388 -0.06 -3.23 -11.24
CA ILE A 388 0.10 -1.97 -10.51
C ILE A 388 1.56 -1.52 -10.51
N VAL A 389 2.51 -2.41 -10.20
CA VAL A 389 3.94 -2.05 -10.12
C VAL A 389 4.49 -1.60 -11.47
N GLU A 390 4.24 -2.35 -12.53
CA GLU A 390 4.69 -2.02 -13.89
C GLU A 390 4.09 -0.69 -14.37
N ASN A 391 2.81 -0.42 -14.10
CA ASN A 391 2.15 0.80 -14.54
C ASN A 391 2.49 2.01 -13.67
N ALA A 392 2.69 1.82 -12.36
CA ALA A 392 3.15 2.86 -11.44
C ALA A 392 4.58 3.34 -11.76
N GLN A 393 5.50 2.44 -12.09
CA GLN A 393 6.88 2.79 -12.46
C GLN A 393 6.98 3.74 -13.66
N LYS A 394 6.08 3.57 -14.66
CA LYS A 394 6.03 4.39 -15.88
C LYS A 394 5.76 5.89 -15.63
N HIS A 395 5.22 6.26 -14.46
CA HIS A 395 4.99 7.66 -14.09
C HIS A 395 6.25 8.42 -13.66
N GLN A 396 7.34 7.71 -13.37
CA GLN A 396 8.62 8.25 -12.87
C GLN A 396 8.45 9.15 -11.63
N ALA A 397 7.69 8.66 -10.64
CA ALA A 397 7.37 9.40 -9.43
C ALA A 397 8.59 9.61 -8.50
N ASP A 398 8.56 10.72 -7.76
CA ASP A 398 9.62 11.14 -6.83
C ASP A 398 9.46 10.56 -5.43
N LEU A 399 8.22 10.24 -5.03
CA LEU A 399 7.88 9.72 -3.71
C LEU A 399 6.62 8.86 -3.75
N ILE A 400 6.43 8.06 -2.70
CA ILE A 400 5.27 7.17 -2.53
C ILE A 400 4.59 7.45 -1.18
N LEU A 401 3.26 7.44 -1.17
CA LEU A 401 2.43 7.42 0.03
C LEU A 401 1.58 6.13 0.06
N PHE A 402 1.78 5.30 1.08
CA PHE A 402 0.91 4.19 1.44
C PHE A 402 0.04 4.60 2.63
N LEU A 403 -1.27 4.61 2.40
CA LEU A 403 -2.29 5.38 3.14
C LEU A 403 -3.19 4.51 4.02
N GLY A 404 -2.68 3.37 4.51
CA GLY A 404 -3.49 2.41 5.26
C GLY A 404 -3.85 1.16 4.47
N ASP A 405 -4.23 0.12 5.23
CA ASP A 405 -4.64 -1.20 4.73
C ASP A 405 -3.60 -1.82 3.78
N GLN A 406 -2.33 -1.83 4.21
CA GLN A 406 -1.25 -2.52 3.49
C GLN A 406 -1.53 -4.03 3.33
N PHE A 407 -2.39 -4.60 4.19
CA PHE A 407 -3.05 -5.89 4.00
C PHE A 407 -4.35 -5.94 4.82
N TYR A 408 -5.28 -6.82 4.44
CA TYR A 408 -6.43 -7.16 5.31
C TYR A 408 -6.08 -8.28 6.28
N GLU A 409 -6.70 -8.31 7.46
CA GLU A 409 -6.35 -9.30 8.49
C GLU A 409 -6.63 -10.75 8.04
N ARG A 410 -7.52 -10.92 7.05
CA ARG A 410 -7.84 -12.20 6.39
C ARG A 410 -6.91 -12.60 5.24
N ASN A 411 -6.03 -11.71 4.74
CA ASN A 411 -5.26 -11.94 3.51
C ASN A 411 -4.52 -13.30 3.56
N GLY A 412 -4.65 -14.08 2.50
CA GLY A 412 -4.09 -15.41 2.32
C GLY A 412 -5.02 -16.59 2.64
N ASP A 413 -6.26 -16.35 3.08
CA ASP A 413 -7.30 -17.39 3.32
C ASP A 413 -6.89 -18.53 4.29
N PHE A 414 -6.09 -18.21 5.31
CA PHE A 414 -5.77 -19.13 6.42
C PHE A 414 -6.28 -18.63 7.79
N GLY A 415 -7.28 -17.74 7.76
CA GLY A 415 -7.81 -17.04 8.94
C GLY A 415 -6.81 -16.08 9.59
N ILE A 416 -7.12 -15.71 10.83
CA ILE A 416 -6.36 -14.77 11.66
C ILE A 416 -5.82 -15.53 12.87
N GLN A 417 -4.57 -15.31 13.25
CA GLN A 417 -4.06 -15.78 14.54
C GLN A 417 -3.75 -14.62 15.48
N THR A 418 -4.48 -14.54 16.59
CA THR A 418 -4.33 -13.51 17.63
C THR A 418 -3.58 -14.01 18.87
N ALA A 419 -3.47 -15.33 19.05
CA ALA A 419 -2.77 -15.96 20.17
C ALA A 419 -2.16 -17.34 19.78
N PRO A 420 -1.12 -17.83 20.50
CA PRO A 420 -0.27 -17.07 21.41
C PRO A 420 0.56 -16.01 20.66
N LEU A 421 1.11 -15.05 21.41
CA LEU A 421 1.72 -13.83 20.85
C LEU A 421 2.73 -14.10 19.72
N ASP A 422 3.67 -15.03 19.90
CA ASP A 422 4.71 -15.27 18.89
C ASP A 422 4.16 -15.89 17.59
N LYS A 423 3.07 -16.67 17.65
CA LYS A 423 2.36 -17.14 16.45
C LYS A 423 1.53 -16.02 15.80
N ALA A 424 0.97 -15.11 16.60
CA ALA A 424 0.27 -13.92 16.09
C ALA A 424 1.21 -12.91 15.40
N ILE A 425 2.46 -12.83 15.87
CA ILE A 425 3.54 -12.06 15.22
C ILE A 425 3.92 -12.69 13.89
N LEU A 426 4.06 -14.02 13.83
CA LEU A 426 4.35 -14.71 12.57
C LEU A 426 3.21 -14.62 11.54
N ASP A 427 1.95 -14.57 12.01
CA ASP A 427 0.78 -14.33 11.14
C ASP A 427 0.73 -12.90 10.60
N TYR A 428 1.11 -11.91 11.40
CA TYR A 428 1.29 -10.52 10.95
C TYR A 428 2.40 -10.45 9.90
N LEU A 429 3.57 -10.99 10.23
CA LEU A 429 4.75 -10.93 9.36
C LEU A 429 4.50 -11.62 8.03
N ARG A 430 3.69 -12.69 7.98
CA ARG A 430 3.26 -13.32 6.72
C ARG A 430 2.57 -12.33 5.77
N LYS A 431 1.65 -11.52 6.28
CA LYS A 431 0.84 -10.58 5.48
C LYS A 431 1.68 -9.35 5.10
N TRP A 432 2.48 -8.86 6.04
CA TRP A 432 3.43 -7.76 5.82
C TRP A 432 4.49 -8.11 4.76
N VAL A 433 5.04 -9.34 4.76
CA VAL A 433 6.01 -9.75 3.73
C VAL A 433 5.35 -10.23 2.44
N GLN A 434 4.06 -10.53 2.44
CA GLN A 434 3.27 -10.66 1.20
C GLN A 434 3.11 -9.30 0.52
N PHE A 435 2.66 -8.27 1.26
CA PHE A 435 2.60 -6.88 0.79
C PHE A 435 3.94 -6.40 0.22
N GLY A 436 5.01 -6.58 0.98
CA GLY A 436 6.36 -6.22 0.52
C GLY A 436 6.80 -6.94 -0.76
N TRP A 437 6.26 -8.12 -1.06
CA TRP A 437 6.65 -8.88 -2.26
C TRP A 437 5.97 -8.39 -3.54
N SER A 438 4.79 -7.76 -3.42
CA SER A 438 4.24 -6.96 -4.52
C SER A 438 5.16 -5.75 -4.76
N TYR A 439 5.40 -4.92 -3.73
CA TYR A 439 5.87 -3.54 -3.94
C TYR A 439 7.39 -3.28 -3.74
N ARG A 440 8.23 -4.29 -3.42
CA ARG A 440 9.69 -4.11 -3.14
C ARG A 440 10.45 -3.33 -4.22
N GLU A 441 10.10 -3.52 -5.48
CA GLU A 441 10.76 -2.90 -6.64
C GLU A 441 10.51 -1.39 -6.75
N LEU A 442 9.42 -0.89 -6.13
CA LEU A 442 9.20 0.54 -5.92
C LEU A 442 10.08 1.04 -4.76
N PHE A 443 9.99 0.37 -3.60
CA PHE A 443 10.64 0.79 -2.35
C PHE A 443 12.17 0.82 -2.41
N ARG A 444 12.81 -0.02 -3.24
CA ARG A 444 14.28 0.00 -3.36
C ARG A 444 14.84 1.26 -4.03
N HIS A 445 14.03 2.04 -4.74
CA HIS A 445 14.50 3.22 -5.48
C HIS A 445 13.79 4.52 -5.10
N ILE A 446 12.50 4.47 -4.77
CA ILE A 446 11.66 5.65 -4.50
C ILE A 446 11.41 5.75 -2.98
N PRO A 447 11.61 6.93 -2.34
CA PRO A 447 11.32 7.09 -0.92
C PRO A 447 9.81 6.97 -0.66
N SER A 448 9.45 6.38 0.48
CA SER A 448 8.06 6.09 0.84
C SER A 448 7.72 6.57 2.24
N ALA A 449 6.49 7.06 2.43
CA ALA A 449 5.82 7.08 3.73
C ALA A 449 4.74 5.99 3.78
N CYS A 450 4.50 5.42 4.96
CA CYS A 450 3.61 4.28 5.17
C CYS A 450 2.95 4.41 6.55
N LEU A 451 1.63 4.51 6.61
CA LEU A 451 0.87 4.64 7.86
C LEU A 451 -0.11 3.46 8.05
N PRO A 452 -0.10 2.79 9.22
CA PRO A 452 -1.10 1.77 9.56
C PRO A 452 -2.51 2.31 9.77
N ASP A 453 -3.49 1.54 9.28
CA ASP A 453 -4.93 1.70 9.51
C ASP A 453 -5.46 0.61 10.47
N ASP A 454 -6.76 0.29 10.42
CA ASP A 454 -7.43 -0.68 11.29
C ASP A 454 -7.15 -2.15 10.94
N HIS A 455 -7.19 -2.55 9.67
CA HIS A 455 -6.93 -3.95 9.30
C HIS A 455 -5.45 -4.33 9.47
N ASP A 456 -4.52 -3.37 9.29
CA ASP A 456 -3.11 -3.51 9.71
C ASP A 456 -2.98 -3.90 11.20
N MET A 457 -3.92 -3.42 12.02
CA MET A 457 -3.99 -3.62 13.47
C MET A 457 -4.95 -4.76 13.90
N TYR A 458 -5.42 -5.58 12.95
CA TYR A 458 -6.37 -6.69 13.14
C TYR A 458 -7.76 -6.29 13.66
N HIS A 459 -8.17 -5.05 13.40
CA HIS A 459 -9.55 -4.62 13.51
C HIS A 459 -10.29 -4.77 12.17
N GLY A 460 -11.61 -4.64 12.17
CA GLY A 460 -12.38 -4.28 10.96
C GLY A 460 -12.79 -2.80 10.93
N ASN A 461 -12.71 -2.12 12.08
CA ASN A 461 -12.76 -0.67 12.31
C ASN A 461 -12.02 -0.38 13.63
N ILE A 462 -11.17 0.64 13.71
CA ILE A 462 -10.44 0.96 14.97
C ILE A 462 -10.77 2.33 15.54
N TRP A 463 -11.48 2.31 16.67
CA TRP A 463 -11.58 3.46 17.57
C TRP A 463 -10.43 3.37 18.56
N GLY A 464 -9.30 4.01 18.27
CA GLY A 464 -8.08 3.84 19.08
C GLY A 464 -8.25 4.30 20.54
N SER A 465 -9.19 5.21 20.83
CA SER A 465 -9.53 5.70 22.17
C SER A 465 -8.30 6.03 23.04
N GLY A 466 -7.29 6.68 22.45
CA GLY A 466 -6.06 7.07 23.15
C GLY A 466 -5.14 5.90 23.52
N GLY A 467 -5.23 4.77 22.82
CA GLY A 467 -4.36 3.60 23.01
C GLY A 467 -4.78 2.61 24.10
N ARG A 468 -5.96 2.78 24.74
CA ARG A 468 -6.40 1.85 25.78
C ARG A 468 -6.69 0.45 25.22
N ALA A 469 -6.81 -0.55 26.10
CA ALA A 469 -7.25 -1.89 25.71
C ALA A 469 -8.72 -1.89 25.28
N ALA A 470 -9.07 -2.75 24.31
CA ALA A 470 -10.45 -3.16 24.07
C ALA A 470 -10.93 -4.10 25.18
N ILE A 471 -12.15 -3.89 25.68
CA ILE A 471 -12.70 -4.64 26.80
C ILE A 471 -12.89 -6.13 26.44
N ASN A 472 -13.14 -6.97 27.46
CA ASN A 472 -13.68 -8.31 27.21
C ASN A 472 -15.19 -8.20 26.96
N ALA A 473 -15.66 -8.70 25.83
CA ALA A 473 -17.08 -8.69 25.44
C ALA A 473 -17.47 -10.04 24.79
N ALA A 474 -18.77 -10.31 24.71
CA ALA A 474 -19.29 -11.60 24.23
C ALA A 474 -19.13 -11.83 22.71
N THR A 475 -18.89 -10.78 21.91
CA THR A 475 -18.73 -10.87 20.45
C THR A 475 -17.53 -10.04 19.95
N LYS A 476 -16.95 -10.38 18.78
CA LYS A 476 -15.88 -9.55 18.15
C LYS A 476 -16.37 -8.12 17.94
N ASN A 477 -17.59 -7.96 17.44
CA ASN A 477 -18.19 -6.65 17.14
C ASN A 477 -18.39 -5.84 18.42
N ASP A 478 -18.94 -6.43 19.49
CA ASP A 478 -19.11 -5.72 20.76
C ASP A 478 -17.78 -5.25 21.35
N ARG A 479 -16.72 -6.05 21.19
CA ARG A 479 -15.35 -5.72 21.59
C ARG A 479 -14.76 -4.61 20.71
N GLN A 480 -14.92 -4.70 19.40
CA GLN A 480 -14.46 -3.69 18.44
C GLN A 480 -15.16 -2.34 18.67
N ASP A 481 -16.49 -2.33 18.69
CA ASP A 481 -17.31 -1.13 18.91
C ASP A 481 -17.14 -0.53 20.30
N SER A 482 -16.60 -1.27 21.28
CA SER A 482 -16.19 -0.70 22.57
C SER A 482 -14.96 0.21 22.46
N GLY A 483 -14.21 0.18 21.36
CA GLY A 483 -12.95 0.90 21.17
C GLY A 483 -11.77 0.37 21.98
N GLY A 484 -10.60 0.94 21.75
CA GLY A 484 -9.31 0.45 22.22
C GLY A 484 -8.73 -0.68 21.35
N TYR A 485 -7.47 -1.02 21.56
CA TYR A 485 -6.76 -2.04 20.78
C TYR A 485 -7.14 -3.46 21.24
N GLN A 486 -7.47 -4.33 20.28
CA GLN A 486 -7.81 -5.74 20.54
C GLN A 486 -6.58 -6.63 20.78
N MET A 487 -5.44 -6.28 20.17
CA MET A 487 -4.16 -6.98 20.28
C MET A 487 -3.30 -6.41 21.42
N PRO A 488 -2.40 -7.21 22.03
CA PRO A 488 -1.50 -6.73 23.08
C PRO A 488 -0.57 -5.59 22.60
N PRO A 489 -0.18 -4.64 23.46
CA PRO A 489 0.63 -3.49 23.06
C PRO A 489 2.00 -3.87 22.46
N GLU A 490 2.59 -5.00 22.87
CA GLU A 490 3.83 -5.53 22.26
C GLU A 490 3.62 -5.92 20.78
N TRP A 491 2.45 -6.44 20.42
CA TRP A 491 2.10 -6.74 19.03
C TRP A 491 1.79 -5.46 18.24
N VAL A 492 1.05 -4.51 18.84
CA VAL A 492 0.71 -3.22 18.22
C VAL A 492 1.98 -2.41 17.91
N ASN A 493 2.91 -2.33 18.86
CA ASN A 493 4.19 -1.66 18.65
C ASN A 493 5.07 -2.38 17.62
N LEU A 494 4.98 -3.71 17.51
CA LEU A 494 5.67 -4.47 16.46
C LEU A 494 5.09 -4.18 15.08
N ALA A 495 3.77 -4.19 14.93
CA ALA A 495 3.09 -3.86 13.67
C ALA A 495 3.45 -2.43 13.24
N GLN A 496 3.34 -1.47 14.16
CA GLN A 496 3.71 -0.08 13.93
C GLN A 496 5.19 0.06 13.54
N LEU A 497 6.12 -0.54 14.28
CA LEU A 497 7.56 -0.50 13.98
C LEU A 497 7.88 -1.06 12.59
N CYS A 498 7.19 -2.12 12.15
CA CYS A 498 7.37 -2.69 10.83
C CYS A 498 7.04 -1.69 9.70
N GLN A 499 5.98 -0.90 9.88
CA GLN A 499 5.51 0.03 8.85
C GLN A 499 6.13 1.43 8.94
N THR A 500 6.33 1.97 10.14
CA THR A 500 6.62 3.40 10.32
C THR A 500 8.07 3.75 10.65
N SER A 501 8.92 2.76 10.97
CA SER A 501 10.28 3.03 11.47
C SER A 501 11.22 3.76 10.47
N HIS A 502 10.88 3.77 9.18
CA HIS A 502 11.59 4.50 8.14
C HIS A 502 11.12 5.96 7.96
N MET A 503 10.01 6.36 8.58
CA MET A 503 9.47 7.72 8.52
C MET A 503 10.20 8.68 9.50
N PRO A 504 10.07 10.01 9.33
CA PRO A 504 10.66 11.00 10.25
C PRO A 504 10.32 10.77 11.73
N ASP A 505 11.09 11.38 12.63
CA ASP A 505 10.84 11.24 14.08
C ASP A 505 9.47 11.84 14.46
N PRO A 506 8.70 11.25 15.39
CA PRO A 506 7.39 11.78 15.77
C PRO A 506 7.51 13.21 16.34
N PHE A 507 6.53 14.07 16.04
CA PHE A 507 6.53 15.47 16.51
C PHE A 507 6.60 15.57 18.05
N ASP A 508 5.88 14.66 18.73
CA ASP A 508 6.03 14.39 20.15
C ASP A 508 5.95 12.88 20.34
N ALA A 509 7.08 12.25 20.66
CA ALA A 509 7.22 10.80 20.74
C ALA A 509 6.65 10.16 22.03
N THR A 510 5.95 10.92 22.87
CA THR A 510 5.37 10.40 24.12
C THR A 510 4.38 9.26 23.82
N PRO A 511 4.54 8.05 24.37
CA PRO A 511 3.61 6.95 24.17
C PRO A 511 2.18 7.30 24.61
N VAL A 512 1.19 6.66 24.00
CA VAL A 512 -0.20 6.70 24.47
C VAL A 512 -0.44 5.60 25.52
N LEU A 513 -1.70 5.34 25.89
CA LEU A 513 -2.03 4.30 26.87
C LEU A 513 -1.48 2.92 26.46
N GLN A 514 -1.29 2.05 27.45
CA GLN A 514 -0.58 0.76 27.32
C GLN A 514 0.89 0.86 26.83
N ASN A 515 1.50 2.05 26.85
CA ASN A 515 2.83 2.30 26.27
C ASN A 515 2.89 1.96 24.76
N ILE A 516 1.80 2.25 24.04
CA ILE A 516 1.77 2.15 22.58
C ILE A 516 2.48 3.37 21.98
N SER A 517 3.38 3.16 21.03
CA SER A 517 4.13 4.24 20.37
C SER A 517 3.26 5.09 19.44
N VAL A 518 3.77 6.24 19.04
CA VAL A 518 3.17 7.19 18.10
C VAL A 518 4.13 7.46 16.94
N TYR A 519 3.58 7.84 15.79
CA TYR A 519 4.31 8.13 14.56
C TYR A 519 3.90 9.43 13.85
N TYR A 520 2.89 10.17 14.34
CA TYR A 520 2.49 11.44 13.72
C TYR A 520 3.67 12.44 13.64
N THR A 521 3.90 12.99 12.45
CA THR A 521 5.11 13.75 12.12
C THR A 521 4.93 14.59 10.87
N HIS A 522 5.96 15.32 10.44
CA HIS A 522 6.02 15.91 9.11
C HIS A 522 7.22 15.38 8.31
N TRP A 523 7.05 15.26 7.01
CA TRP A 523 8.09 14.94 6.04
C TRP A 523 8.26 16.10 5.05
N GLN A 524 9.45 16.68 5.02
CA GLN A 524 9.86 17.70 4.06
C GLN A 524 10.62 17.02 2.91
N TYR A 525 10.10 17.12 1.69
CA TYR A 525 10.74 16.54 0.51
C TYR A 525 10.44 17.33 -0.77
N GLY A 526 11.47 17.75 -1.51
CA GLY A 526 11.32 18.36 -2.83
C GLY A 526 10.72 19.78 -2.84
N GLY A 527 10.50 20.37 -1.66
CA GLY A 527 9.74 21.62 -1.46
C GLY A 527 8.27 21.41 -1.10
N ILE A 528 7.84 20.17 -0.85
CA ILE A 528 6.52 19.85 -0.26
C ILE A 528 6.72 19.50 1.21
N SER A 529 5.83 20.01 2.06
CA SER A 529 5.73 19.65 3.47
C SER A 529 4.49 18.76 3.66
N PHE A 530 4.72 17.47 3.90
CA PHE A 530 3.67 16.49 4.21
C PHE A 530 3.48 16.41 5.72
N GLY A 531 2.28 16.67 6.23
CA GLY A 531 1.89 16.36 7.60
C GLY A 531 1.24 14.97 7.63
N ILE A 532 1.73 14.08 8.48
CA ILE A 532 1.27 12.68 8.61
C ILE A 532 0.63 12.53 9.99
N ILE A 533 -0.63 12.08 10.02
CA ILE A 533 -1.41 11.95 11.26
C ILE A 533 -1.81 10.49 11.56
N GLU A 534 -2.28 10.29 12.78
CA GLU A 534 -2.81 9.05 13.33
C GLU A 534 -4.29 9.25 13.71
N ASP A 535 -5.14 9.54 12.72
CA ASP A 535 -6.57 9.79 12.89
C ASP A 535 -7.27 8.66 13.67
N ARG A 536 -7.03 7.42 13.25
CA ARG A 536 -7.47 6.19 13.91
C ARG A 536 -7.09 6.06 15.40
N LYS A 537 -5.94 6.58 15.84
CA LYS A 537 -5.38 6.25 17.19
C LYS A 537 -6.08 6.98 18.34
N PHE A 538 -6.60 8.18 18.09
CA PHE A 538 -7.17 9.04 19.13
C PHE A 538 -8.70 9.12 19.07
N LYS A 539 -9.30 8.70 17.95
CA LYS A 539 -10.74 8.69 17.70
C LYS A 539 -11.51 7.92 18.78
N SER A 540 -12.56 8.53 19.31
CA SER A 540 -13.45 7.91 20.30
C SER A 540 -14.38 6.87 19.67
N ALA A 541 -14.72 5.82 20.41
CA ALA A 541 -15.71 4.84 19.97
C ALA A 541 -17.13 5.44 20.02
N PRO A 542 -17.92 5.43 18.92
CA PRO A 542 -19.26 6.01 18.94
C PRO A 542 -20.22 5.35 19.93
N LYS A 543 -19.98 4.07 20.28
CA LYS A 543 -20.75 3.33 21.29
C LYS A 543 -20.54 3.84 22.73
N GLU A 544 -19.43 4.53 23.00
CA GLU A 544 -19.17 5.18 24.31
C GLU A 544 -19.74 6.61 24.38
N ILE A 545 -20.11 7.18 23.23
CA ILE A 545 -20.46 8.61 23.08
C ILE A 545 -21.96 8.79 22.81
N LEU A 546 -22.57 7.89 22.05
CA LEU A 546 -24.00 7.92 21.70
C LEU A 546 -24.84 7.15 22.74
N PRO A 547 -26.11 7.54 22.96
CA PRO A 547 -26.99 6.87 23.90
C PRO A 547 -27.26 5.43 23.46
N ALA A 548 -27.48 4.52 24.42
CA ALA A 548 -27.71 3.09 24.16
C ALA A 548 -28.82 2.80 23.13
N MET A 549 -29.82 3.68 23.02
CA MET A 549 -30.90 3.58 22.02
C MET A 549 -30.44 3.72 20.56
N ALA A 550 -29.23 4.22 20.30
CA ALA A 550 -28.62 4.21 18.96
C ALA A 550 -28.21 2.78 18.54
N ASN A 551 -27.93 1.89 19.51
CA ASN A 551 -27.50 0.50 19.30
C ASN A 551 -26.37 0.42 18.27
N VAL A 552 -25.26 1.14 18.48
CA VAL A 552 -24.15 1.22 17.53
C VAL A 552 -23.55 -0.16 17.29
N ARG A 553 -23.38 -0.52 16.01
CA ARG A 553 -22.64 -1.70 15.54
C ARG A 553 -21.81 -1.36 14.32
N ASN A 554 -20.53 -1.73 14.35
CA ASN A 554 -19.57 -1.54 13.27
C ASN A 554 -19.50 -0.10 12.72
N GLY A 555 -19.64 0.92 13.59
CA GLY A 555 -19.71 2.33 13.19
C GLY A 555 -21.09 2.84 12.73
N TYR A 556 -22.13 2.00 12.69
CA TYR A 556 -23.49 2.36 12.25
C TYR A 556 -24.50 2.30 13.41
N ALA A 557 -25.33 3.33 13.59
CA ALA A 557 -26.50 3.28 14.46
C ALA A 557 -27.56 2.34 13.87
N GLN A 558 -27.90 1.25 14.59
CA GLN A 558 -28.86 0.26 14.09
C GLN A 558 -30.32 0.66 14.30
N ASN A 559 -30.60 1.65 15.15
CA ASN A 559 -31.95 2.16 15.35
C ASN A 559 -32.32 3.18 14.27
N GLN A 560 -33.25 2.82 13.38
CA GLN A 560 -33.71 3.70 12.29
C GLN A 560 -34.46 4.96 12.74
N THR A 561 -34.91 5.06 14.00
CA THR A 561 -35.51 6.29 14.56
C THR A 561 -34.51 7.16 15.33
N PHE A 562 -33.26 6.72 15.47
CA PHE A 562 -32.22 7.52 16.12
C PHE A 562 -31.69 8.61 15.17
N ASP A 563 -31.94 9.87 15.52
CA ASP A 563 -31.37 11.01 14.80
C ASP A 563 -30.02 11.43 15.38
N ILE A 564 -28.95 11.06 14.67
CA ILE A 564 -27.58 11.42 15.01
C ILE A 564 -27.31 12.93 14.97
N GLN A 565 -28.15 13.74 14.31
CA GLN A 565 -27.99 15.20 14.29
C GLN A 565 -28.24 15.83 15.67
N GLN A 566 -28.98 15.17 16.55
CA GLN A 566 -29.12 15.56 17.96
C GLN A 566 -27.82 15.36 18.77
N PHE A 567 -26.88 14.57 18.23
CA PHE A 567 -25.57 14.26 18.80
C PHE A 567 -24.42 14.72 17.88
N LYS A 568 -24.67 15.77 17.08
CA LYS A 568 -23.72 16.36 16.13
C LYS A 568 -22.45 16.90 16.78
N GLU A 569 -22.56 17.42 18.01
CA GLU A 569 -21.46 18.10 18.72
C GLU A 569 -21.30 17.56 20.16
N PRO A 570 -20.88 16.29 20.35
CA PRO A 570 -20.63 15.77 21.68
C PRO A 570 -19.43 16.50 22.33
N ALA A 571 -19.52 16.83 23.61
CA ALA A 571 -18.46 17.60 24.28
C ALA A 571 -17.16 16.79 24.50
N THR A 572 -17.29 15.52 24.88
CA THR A 572 -16.19 14.63 25.29
C THR A 572 -15.54 13.86 24.14
N VAL A 573 -16.10 13.93 22.94
CA VAL A 573 -15.61 13.14 21.79
C VAL A 573 -14.28 13.67 21.26
N GLN A 574 -13.43 12.75 20.82
CA GLN A 574 -12.14 12.99 20.22
C GLN A 574 -12.08 12.46 18.79
N LEU A 575 -11.32 13.16 17.95
CA LEU A 575 -10.90 12.73 16.61
C LEU A 575 -9.38 12.55 16.64
N LEU A 576 -8.62 13.61 16.33
CA LEU A 576 -7.15 13.55 16.35
C LEU A 576 -6.53 13.68 17.77
N GLY A 577 -7.26 14.26 18.73
CA GLY A 577 -6.77 14.56 20.08
C GLY A 577 -5.83 15.77 20.16
N ASP A 578 -5.74 16.36 21.36
CA ASP A 578 -5.06 17.64 21.59
C ASP A 578 -3.60 17.68 21.11
N ARG A 579 -2.88 16.55 21.24
CA ARG A 579 -1.46 16.42 20.83
C ARG A 579 -1.28 16.55 19.32
N GLN A 580 -2.16 15.95 18.51
CA GLN A 580 -2.13 16.08 17.06
C GLN A 580 -2.68 17.44 16.60
N LEU A 581 -3.68 17.99 17.30
CA LEU A 581 -4.15 19.35 17.06
C LEU A 581 -3.03 20.39 17.33
N ALA A 582 -2.20 20.18 18.36
CA ALA A 582 -1.03 21.01 18.63
C ALA A 582 0.06 20.85 17.55
N PHE A 583 0.33 19.62 17.10
CA PHE A 583 1.20 19.36 15.95
C PHE A 583 0.72 20.13 14.70
N LEU A 584 -0.54 19.98 14.31
CA LEU A 584 -1.10 20.66 13.14
C LEU A 584 -1.06 22.19 13.31
N LYS A 585 -1.35 22.73 14.50
CA LYS A 585 -1.28 24.18 14.81
C LYS A 585 0.15 24.74 14.65
N SER A 586 1.19 23.93 14.87
CA SER A 586 2.58 24.28 14.58
C SER A 586 2.92 24.10 13.08
N TRP A 587 2.54 22.96 12.50
CA TRP A 587 2.90 22.58 11.13
C TRP A 587 2.25 23.45 10.04
N THR A 588 1.03 23.98 10.25
CA THR A 588 0.40 24.90 9.28
C THR A 588 1.12 26.27 9.23
N GLN A 589 1.81 26.65 10.30
CA GLN A 589 2.55 27.92 10.42
C GLN A 589 4.02 27.81 9.98
N ASP A 590 4.63 26.63 10.05
CA ASP A 590 6.02 26.43 9.59
C ASP A 590 6.11 26.32 8.06
N TRP A 591 6.63 27.36 7.42
CA TRP A 591 6.93 27.40 5.97
C TRP A 591 8.44 27.45 5.67
N SER A 592 9.28 27.03 6.63
CA SER A 592 10.74 26.89 6.44
C SER A 592 11.10 25.77 5.46
N LYS A 593 12.41 25.57 5.25
CA LYS A 593 13.01 24.59 4.32
C LYS A 593 12.46 24.69 2.91
N ASN A 594 12.27 25.93 2.43
CA ASN A 594 11.69 26.25 1.13
C ASN A 594 10.36 25.48 0.89
N THR A 595 9.51 25.39 1.91
CA THR A 595 8.16 24.81 1.76
C THR A 595 7.34 25.64 0.77
N GLN A 596 6.82 25.00 -0.26
CA GLN A 596 6.00 25.62 -1.31
C GLN A 596 4.57 25.08 -1.35
N PHE A 597 4.37 23.83 -0.93
CA PHE A 597 3.05 23.21 -0.75
C PHE A 597 2.92 22.57 0.64
N LYS A 598 1.71 22.60 1.20
CA LYS A 598 1.30 21.86 2.40
C LYS A 598 0.35 20.73 1.98
N VAL A 599 0.65 19.51 2.42
CA VAL A 599 -0.16 18.32 2.14
C VAL A 599 -0.42 17.58 3.44
N LEU A 600 -1.67 17.27 3.76
CA LEU A 600 -2.01 16.34 4.83
C LEU A 600 -2.09 14.92 4.27
N VAL A 601 -1.66 13.94 5.08
CA VAL A 601 -1.70 12.51 4.81
C VAL A 601 -2.34 11.81 6.02
N SER A 602 -3.44 11.08 5.80
CA SER A 602 -4.19 10.34 6.82
C SER A 602 -4.65 8.97 6.30
N ALA A 603 -5.19 8.14 7.19
CA ALA A 603 -5.92 6.95 6.79
C ALA A 603 -7.29 7.33 6.19
N THR A 604 -8.09 8.13 6.91
CA THR A 604 -9.47 8.45 6.51
C THR A 604 -9.67 9.92 6.07
N PRO A 605 -10.62 10.20 5.15
CA PRO A 605 -11.00 11.57 4.78
C PRO A 605 -12.06 12.16 5.74
N PHE A 606 -12.09 13.50 5.84
CA PHE A 606 -12.99 14.29 6.70
C PHE A 606 -14.43 14.41 6.15
N MET A 607 -14.99 13.30 5.64
CA MET A 607 -16.33 13.18 5.04
C MET A 607 -16.79 11.72 4.97
N CYS A 608 -18.11 11.49 4.99
CA CYS A 608 -18.73 10.18 4.77
C CYS A 608 -19.36 10.10 3.37
N LEU A 609 -18.52 9.99 2.33
CA LEU A 609 -18.99 10.14 0.94
C LEU A 609 -19.95 9.03 0.49
N GLN A 610 -19.73 7.78 0.89
CA GLN A 610 -20.43 6.62 0.31
C GLN A 610 -21.98 6.69 0.42
N THR A 611 -22.66 6.23 -0.64
CA THR A 611 -24.08 5.85 -0.65
C THR A 611 -24.25 4.35 -0.61
N LEU A 612 -25.35 3.89 0.00
CA LEU A 612 -25.81 2.50 -0.04
C LEU A 612 -27.34 2.48 -0.24
N PRO A 613 -27.95 1.34 -0.62
CA PRO A 613 -29.40 1.23 -0.77
C PRO A 613 -30.15 1.72 0.47
N LYS A 614 -31.15 2.59 0.29
CA LYS A 614 -31.83 3.28 1.39
C LYS A 614 -32.39 2.30 2.43
N GLY A 615 -32.01 2.51 3.69
CA GLY A 615 -32.37 1.64 4.83
C GLY A 615 -31.30 0.61 5.22
N THR A 616 -30.21 0.52 4.47
CA THR A 616 -29.01 -0.26 4.84
C THR A 616 -28.43 0.22 6.18
N LEU A 617 -28.04 -0.72 7.05
CA LEU A 617 -27.56 -0.47 8.42
C LEU A 617 -26.08 -0.83 8.65
N ASN A 618 -25.34 -1.22 7.62
CA ASN A 618 -23.89 -1.47 7.64
C ASN A 618 -23.37 -1.74 6.22
N ASP A 619 -22.06 -1.69 6.03
CA ASP A 619 -21.38 -1.90 4.76
C ASP A 619 -21.22 -3.38 4.33
N SER A 620 -21.69 -4.35 5.12
CA SER A 620 -21.57 -5.79 4.78
C SER A 620 -22.31 -6.21 3.50
N VAL A 621 -23.16 -5.33 2.96
CA VAL A 621 -23.81 -5.47 1.65
C VAL A 621 -22.88 -5.15 0.48
N THR A 622 -21.86 -4.29 0.65
CA THR A 622 -21.02 -3.72 -0.43
C THR A 622 -20.50 -4.77 -1.40
N GLY A 623 -19.81 -5.80 -0.88
CA GLY A 623 -19.23 -6.89 -1.68
C GLY A 623 -20.23 -7.80 -2.41
N LYS A 624 -21.55 -7.54 -2.27
CA LYS A 624 -22.67 -8.23 -2.93
C LYS A 624 -23.56 -7.30 -3.77
N LEU A 625 -23.28 -5.99 -3.81
CA LEU A 625 -24.05 -5.05 -4.61
C LEU A 625 -23.87 -5.36 -6.11
N GLU A 626 -24.94 -5.17 -6.89
CA GLU A 626 -24.86 -5.24 -8.34
C GLU A 626 -23.93 -4.14 -8.87
N ILE A 627 -23.01 -4.52 -9.76
CA ILE A 627 -22.14 -3.61 -10.47
C ILE A 627 -22.78 -3.29 -11.82
N PRO A 628 -23.13 -2.02 -12.09
CA PRO A 628 -23.88 -1.63 -13.29
C PRO A 628 -23.06 -1.61 -14.58
N GLU A 629 -23.76 -1.44 -15.70
CA GLU A 629 -23.10 -1.10 -16.98
C GLU A 629 -22.57 0.35 -16.97
N PRO A 630 -21.50 0.65 -17.74
CA PRO A 630 -21.00 2.01 -17.90
C PRO A 630 -22.10 3.02 -18.30
N GLY A 631 -22.22 4.11 -17.55
CA GLY A 631 -23.18 5.20 -17.80
C GLY A 631 -24.55 5.04 -17.12
N GLN A 632 -24.84 3.89 -16.51
CA GLN A 632 -26.06 3.70 -15.71
C GLN A 632 -25.96 4.44 -14.37
N TYR A 633 -27.04 5.13 -13.97
CA TYR A 633 -27.18 5.75 -12.66
C TYR A 633 -28.03 4.86 -11.74
N ILE A 634 -27.56 4.57 -10.52
CA ILE A 634 -28.30 3.75 -9.57
C ILE A 634 -29.33 4.62 -8.81
N ALA A 635 -30.61 4.27 -8.92
CA ALA A 635 -31.67 4.89 -8.13
C ALA A 635 -31.92 4.11 -6.83
N GLY A 636 -32.35 4.81 -5.78
CA GLY A 636 -32.68 4.21 -4.47
C GLY A 636 -31.52 4.12 -3.47
N ASP A 637 -30.32 4.52 -3.87
CA ASP A 637 -29.19 4.76 -2.96
C ASP A 637 -29.39 6.05 -2.13
N PHE A 638 -28.74 6.12 -0.97
CA PHE A 638 -28.79 7.25 -0.05
C PHE A 638 -27.46 7.40 0.71
N PRO A 639 -27.01 8.63 1.04
CA PRO A 639 -25.78 8.85 1.83
C PRO A 639 -25.80 8.10 3.16
N THR A 640 -24.70 7.44 3.51
CA THR A 640 -24.58 6.67 4.76
C THR A 640 -24.18 7.53 5.95
N ARG A 641 -24.28 6.96 7.15
CA ARG A 641 -23.85 7.56 8.43
C ARG A 641 -22.80 6.67 9.08
N ASP A 642 -21.76 6.38 8.31
CA ASP A 642 -20.65 5.55 8.73
C ASP A 642 -19.67 6.36 9.59
N MET A 643 -19.74 6.18 10.91
CA MET A 643 -18.95 6.96 11.86
C MET A 643 -17.46 6.59 11.83
N ASP A 644 -17.10 5.55 11.09
CA ASP A 644 -15.71 5.14 10.90
C ASP A 644 -14.93 6.13 10.05
N THR A 645 -15.62 6.84 9.15
CA THR A 645 -15.10 7.98 8.40
C THR A 645 -14.81 9.16 9.33
N ASP A 646 -13.78 9.96 9.04
CA ASP A 646 -13.50 11.20 9.77
C ASP A 646 -14.48 12.35 9.42
N GLY A 647 -15.57 12.05 8.70
CA GLY A 647 -16.78 12.87 8.67
C GLY A 647 -17.52 12.92 10.02
N TRP A 648 -17.24 11.98 10.93
CA TRP A 648 -17.72 12.00 12.32
C TRP A 648 -16.54 12.01 13.32
N PRO A 649 -16.60 12.80 14.40
CA PRO A 649 -17.68 13.71 14.83
C PRO A 649 -17.51 15.12 14.24
N HIS A 650 -18.63 15.74 13.86
CA HIS A 650 -18.65 16.99 13.09
C HIS A 650 -17.88 18.14 13.73
N ASN A 651 -18.02 18.37 15.04
CA ASN A 651 -17.33 19.47 15.74
C ASN A 651 -15.80 19.33 15.73
N ARG A 652 -15.25 18.11 15.83
CA ARG A 652 -13.80 17.87 15.76
C ARG A 652 -13.30 17.86 14.32
N ARG A 653 -14.11 17.33 13.40
CA ARG A 653 -13.87 17.41 11.95
C ARG A 653 -13.72 18.86 11.50
N ASP A 654 -14.61 19.75 11.92
CA ASP A 654 -14.57 21.17 11.55
C ASP A 654 -13.40 21.92 12.19
N GLU A 655 -12.99 21.59 13.43
CA GLU A 655 -11.75 22.15 14.02
C GLU A 655 -10.53 21.83 13.13
N VAL A 656 -10.43 20.60 12.63
CA VAL A 656 -9.33 20.18 11.75
C VAL A 656 -9.45 20.83 10.37
N VAL A 657 -10.60 20.77 9.71
CA VAL A 657 -10.80 21.34 8.37
C VAL A 657 -10.58 22.86 8.36
N LYS A 658 -10.96 23.57 9.43
CA LYS A 658 -10.69 25.01 9.61
C LYS A 658 -9.19 25.31 9.76
N LEU A 659 -8.46 24.45 10.46
CA LEU A 659 -7.02 24.57 10.69
C LEU A 659 -6.21 24.32 9.41
N LEU A 660 -6.54 23.28 8.64
CA LEU A 660 -5.88 22.95 7.37
C LEU A 660 -6.05 24.08 6.33
N ARG A 661 -7.21 24.75 6.35
CA ARG A 661 -7.54 25.89 5.49
C ARG A 661 -6.58 27.06 5.67
N GLN A 662 -6.08 27.30 6.89
CA GLN A 662 -5.15 28.40 7.21
C GLN A 662 -3.79 28.28 6.50
N SER A 663 -3.43 27.13 5.95
CA SER A 663 -2.19 26.94 5.19
C SER A 663 -2.40 26.42 3.77
N TYR A 664 -3.61 26.63 3.20
CA TYR A 664 -3.95 26.19 1.85
C TYR A 664 -3.66 24.70 1.60
N THR A 665 -3.88 23.88 2.62
CA THR A 665 -3.47 22.47 2.62
C THR A 665 -4.34 21.62 1.69
N PHE A 666 -3.68 20.85 0.83
CA PHE A 666 -4.29 19.73 0.10
C PHE A 666 -4.27 18.46 0.95
N HIS A 667 -5.22 17.55 0.80
CA HIS A 667 -5.33 16.34 1.62
C HIS A 667 -5.31 15.07 0.75
N ILE A 668 -4.57 14.05 1.17
CA ILE A 668 -4.50 12.72 0.54
C ILE A 668 -4.87 11.67 1.61
N ALA A 669 -5.83 10.81 1.32
CA ALA A 669 -6.36 9.81 2.27
C ALA A 669 -6.66 8.44 1.61
N GLY A 670 -6.76 7.39 2.43
CA GLY A 670 -7.15 6.02 2.07
C GLY A 670 -8.59 5.67 2.47
N ASP A 671 -8.76 4.51 3.13
CA ASP A 671 -9.99 3.87 3.69
C ASP A 671 -11.23 3.73 2.77
N GLN A 672 -11.67 4.77 2.07
CA GLN A 672 -13.05 4.82 1.58
C GLN A 672 -13.38 3.85 0.43
N HIS A 673 -12.40 3.14 -0.16
CA HIS A 673 -12.57 2.25 -1.32
C HIS A 673 -13.30 2.87 -2.53
N LEU A 674 -13.43 4.20 -2.53
CA LEU A 674 -14.28 5.00 -3.40
C LEU A 674 -13.46 6.23 -3.81
N PRO A 675 -12.57 6.07 -4.82
CA PRO A 675 -11.65 7.14 -5.20
C PRO A 675 -12.44 8.37 -5.61
N SER A 676 -12.05 9.51 -5.05
CA SER A 676 -12.82 10.75 -5.17
C SER A 676 -11.95 11.98 -4.96
N VAL A 677 -12.27 13.05 -5.68
CA VAL A 677 -11.75 14.40 -5.44
C VAL A 677 -12.91 15.26 -4.96
N VAL A 678 -12.80 15.76 -3.74
CA VAL A 678 -13.86 16.51 -3.06
C VAL A 678 -13.27 17.73 -2.36
N GLN A 679 -13.93 18.88 -2.46
CA GLN A 679 -13.59 20.06 -1.66
C GLN A 679 -14.42 20.09 -0.38
N TYR A 680 -13.77 20.24 0.76
CA TYR A 680 -14.45 20.39 2.05
C TYR A 680 -15.10 21.77 2.18
N GLY A 681 -16.24 21.83 2.87
CA GLY A 681 -16.85 23.04 3.38
C GLY A 681 -16.96 23.05 4.91
N GLU A 682 -16.76 24.21 5.52
CA GLU A 682 -17.11 24.53 6.91
C GLU A 682 -18.33 25.45 6.93
N ASP A 683 -18.16 26.75 6.65
CA ASP A 683 -19.26 27.73 6.59
C ASP A 683 -20.17 27.43 5.39
N ASN A 684 -19.58 27.17 4.22
CA ASN A 684 -20.24 26.99 2.92
C ASN A 684 -19.66 25.80 2.16
N HIS A 685 -20.35 25.32 1.11
CA HIS A 685 -19.79 24.34 0.18
C HIS A 685 -18.55 24.93 -0.53
N GLY A 686 -17.49 24.12 -0.68
CA GLY A 686 -16.29 24.49 -1.43
C GLY A 686 -15.55 25.71 -0.86
N ASP A 687 -15.46 25.83 0.47
CA ASP A 687 -14.79 26.95 1.14
C ASP A 687 -13.39 26.63 1.72
N SER A 688 -13.04 25.35 1.81
CA SER A 688 -11.83 24.84 2.46
C SER A 688 -10.96 23.99 1.51
N GLY A 689 -10.06 23.19 2.07
CA GLY A 689 -9.12 22.34 1.35
C GLY A 689 -9.79 21.25 0.50
N PHE A 690 -9.10 20.81 -0.54
CA PHE A 690 -9.45 19.62 -1.31
C PHE A 690 -8.87 18.36 -0.68
N VAL A 691 -9.60 17.25 -0.80
CA VAL A 691 -9.10 15.90 -0.56
C VAL A 691 -9.13 15.07 -1.84
N PHE A 692 -8.10 14.24 -2.00
CA PHE A 692 -8.12 13.07 -2.86
C PHE A 692 -8.13 11.81 -1.99
N ALA A 693 -9.25 11.08 -2.01
CA ALA A 693 -9.28 9.71 -1.52
C ALA A 693 -8.73 8.79 -2.62
N ALA A 694 -7.68 8.04 -2.31
CA ALA A 694 -7.00 7.18 -3.26
C ALA A 694 -7.83 5.92 -3.60
N PRO A 695 -7.70 5.36 -4.82
CA PRO A 695 -8.33 4.10 -5.19
C PRO A 695 -7.69 2.94 -4.42
N ALA A 696 -8.52 1.96 -4.04
CA ALA A 696 -8.03 0.73 -3.43
C ALA A 696 -7.23 -0.10 -4.44
N LEU A 697 -6.06 -0.59 -4.02
CA LEU A 697 -5.23 -1.52 -4.78
C LEU A 697 -6.01 -2.82 -5.09
N GLY A 698 -6.69 -3.35 -4.08
CA GLY A 698 -7.48 -4.59 -4.13
C GLY A 698 -8.82 -4.41 -3.42
N ASN A 699 -9.84 -3.97 -4.16
CA ASN A 699 -11.08 -3.47 -3.59
C ASN A 699 -12.03 -4.61 -3.14
N ILE A 700 -12.00 -4.90 -1.83
CA ILE A 700 -12.90 -5.89 -1.21
C ILE A 700 -14.28 -5.32 -0.82
N PHE A 701 -14.37 -4.02 -0.56
CA PHE A 701 -15.60 -3.27 -0.22
C PHE A 701 -15.93 -2.27 -1.36
N PRO A 702 -16.57 -2.67 -2.47
CA PRO A 702 -16.90 -1.78 -3.57
C PRO A 702 -18.04 -0.81 -3.18
N ARG A 703 -17.68 0.18 -2.36
CA ARG A 703 -18.47 1.34 -1.95
C ARG A 703 -18.74 2.21 -3.20
N ARG A 704 -19.79 3.05 -3.15
CA ARG A 704 -20.31 3.76 -4.33
C ARG A 704 -20.89 5.14 -3.99
N TRP A 705 -21.11 5.97 -5.00
CA TRP A 705 -21.69 7.31 -4.90
C TRP A 705 -22.72 7.53 -6.01
N TRP A 706 -23.96 7.19 -5.70
CA TRP A 706 -25.14 7.53 -6.49
C TRP A 706 -26.17 8.24 -5.59
N PRO A 707 -25.91 9.50 -5.22
CA PRO A 707 -26.81 10.26 -4.36
C PRO A 707 -28.17 10.49 -5.05
N PRO A 708 -29.26 10.71 -4.28
CA PRO A 708 -30.47 11.30 -4.81
C PRO A 708 -30.17 12.69 -5.39
N VAL A 709 -30.42 12.88 -6.69
CA VAL A 709 -30.24 14.16 -7.39
C VAL A 709 -31.62 14.78 -7.61
N SER A 710 -31.80 16.03 -7.18
CA SER A 710 -33.03 16.80 -7.38
C SER A 710 -33.00 17.53 -8.74
N ALA A 711 -34.17 17.97 -9.21
CA ALA A 711 -34.31 18.62 -10.52
C ALA A 711 -33.67 20.03 -10.61
N ASP A 712 -33.34 20.63 -9.46
CA ASP A 712 -32.65 21.90 -9.30
C ASP A 712 -31.14 21.76 -9.01
N HIS A 713 -30.63 20.52 -8.90
CA HIS A 713 -29.22 20.27 -8.60
C HIS A 713 -28.30 20.74 -9.73
N GLN A 714 -27.27 21.52 -9.35
CA GLN A 714 -26.26 22.02 -10.28
C GLN A 714 -24.99 21.16 -10.18
N HIS A 715 -24.91 20.17 -11.07
CA HIS A 715 -23.69 19.40 -11.29
C HIS A 715 -22.62 20.24 -12.01
N LEU A 716 -21.36 19.80 -11.97
CA LEU A 716 -20.28 20.56 -12.60
C LEU A 716 -20.41 20.53 -14.14
N PRO A 717 -20.02 21.61 -14.85
CA PRO A 717 -20.15 21.69 -16.31
C PRO A 717 -19.44 20.54 -17.03
N GLY A 718 -20.19 19.80 -17.84
CA GLY A 718 -19.67 18.64 -18.59
C GLY A 718 -19.39 17.38 -17.76
N GLN A 719 -19.68 17.39 -16.44
CA GLN A 719 -19.45 16.27 -15.54
C GLN A 719 -20.76 15.52 -15.19
N PRO A 720 -20.68 14.29 -14.65
CA PRO A 720 -21.86 13.52 -14.25
C PRO A 720 -22.71 14.20 -13.16
N ALA A 721 -24.00 13.85 -13.12
CA ALA A 721 -24.98 14.40 -12.18
C ALA A 721 -24.63 14.23 -10.68
N TYR A 722 -23.75 13.28 -10.35
CA TYR A 722 -23.23 13.06 -9.00
C TYR A 722 -22.07 13.99 -8.60
N THR A 723 -21.72 14.98 -9.43
CA THR A 723 -20.78 16.06 -9.10
C THR A 723 -21.51 17.34 -8.66
N GLY A 724 -20.80 18.32 -8.10
CA GLY A 724 -21.37 19.57 -7.58
C GLY A 724 -21.52 19.57 -6.06
N ASN A 725 -22.37 20.46 -5.52
CA ASN A 725 -22.53 20.64 -4.07
C ASN A 725 -23.48 19.60 -3.47
N PHE A 726 -23.05 18.95 -2.39
CA PHE A 726 -23.85 17.99 -1.62
C PHE A 726 -23.58 18.13 -0.11
N THR A 727 -24.44 17.52 0.68
CA THR A 727 -24.15 17.17 2.08
C THR A 727 -23.91 15.67 2.20
N ASP A 728 -22.93 15.25 2.99
CA ASP A 728 -22.80 13.86 3.40
C ASP A 728 -23.89 13.45 4.43
N GLY A 729 -23.95 12.18 4.83
CA GLY A 729 -25.01 11.72 5.75
C GLY A 729 -24.92 12.27 7.19
N PHE A 730 -23.79 12.91 7.55
CA PHE A 730 -23.62 13.67 8.80
C PHE A 730 -23.95 15.16 8.64
N ASN A 731 -24.38 15.60 7.45
CA ASN A 731 -24.58 16.99 7.06
C ASN A 731 -23.26 17.82 6.98
N ASN A 732 -22.11 17.17 6.74
CA ASN A 732 -20.90 17.90 6.33
C ASN A 732 -21.09 18.46 4.92
N LYS A 733 -20.68 19.71 4.69
CA LYS A 733 -20.73 20.34 3.37
C LYS A 733 -19.58 19.83 2.51
N ILE A 734 -19.88 19.33 1.31
CA ILE A 734 -18.92 18.80 0.35
C ILE A 734 -19.20 19.31 -1.07
N THR A 735 -18.15 19.56 -1.86
CA THR A 735 -18.28 19.81 -3.30
C THR A 735 -17.54 18.71 -4.04
N VAL A 736 -18.28 17.86 -4.74
CA VAL A 736 -17.76 16.66 -5.41
C VAL A 736 -17.27 17.02 -6.81
N HIS A 737 -15.97 16.84 -7.08
CA HIS A 737 -15.35 17.15 -8.37
C HIS A 737 -15.23 15.92 -9.27
N ALA A 738 -14.81 14.78 -8.70
CA ALA A 738 -14.73 13.50 -9.41
C ALA A 738 -14.98 12.35 -8.43
N VAL A 739 -15.64 11.27 -8.89
CA VAL A 739 -15.78 10.00 -8.17
C VAL A 739 -15.80 8.87 -9.20
N ALA A 740 -14.99 7.82 -9.02
CA ALA A 740 -15.06 6.65 -9.89
C ALA A 740 -15.95 5.59 -9.25
N ASN A 741 -17.11 5.37 -9.86
CA ASN A 741 -18.09 4.36 -9.42
C ASN A 741 -17.81 2.98 -10.02
N PRO A 742 -18.12 1.88 -9.31
CA PRO A 742 -18.05 0.52 -9.84
C PRO A 742 -18.85 0.37 -11.14
N HIS A 743 -18.27 -0.29 -12.14
CA HIS A 743 -18.93 -0.58 -13.42
C HIS A 743 -18.27 -1.79 -14.07
N LYS A 744 -19.01 -2.50 -14.93
CA LYS A 744 -18.46 -3.65 -15.66
C LYS A 744 -17.39 -3.19 -16.66
N THR A 745 -16.19 -3.75 -16.54
CA THR A 745 -15.03 -3.43 -17.37
C THR A 745 -14.84 -4.40 -18.54
N ASN A 746 -15.56 -5.52 -18.54
CA ASN A 746 -15.40 -6.64 -19.47
C ASN A 746 -13.95 -7.21 -19.46
N LYS A 747 -13.35 -7.29 -18.27
CA LYS A 747 -12.01 -7.86 -18.03
C LYS A 747 -12.09 -8.94 -16.96
N GLU A 748 -11.38 -10.04 -17.16
CA GLU A 748 -11.31 -11.13 -16.20
C GLU A 748 -9.98 -11.16 -15.44
N PRO A 749 -9.96 -11.38 -14.11
CA PRO A 749 -11.12 -11.73 -13.28
C PRO A 749 -11.96 -10.50 -12.88
N ALA A 750 -13.26 -10.52 -13.21
CA ALA A 750 -14.18 -9.39 -12.98
C ALA A 750 -14.24 -8.94 -11.50
N ILE A 751 -14.04 -9.88 -10.56
CA ILE A 751 -13.98 -9.62 -9.11
C ILE A 751 -12.88 -8.63 -8.70
N VAL A 752 -11.86 -8.43 -9.54
CA VAL A 752 -10.81 -7.41 -9.35
C VAL A 752 -11.16 -6.16 -10.14
N TYR A 753 -11.37 -6.29 -11.45
CA TYR A 753 -11.36 -5.13 -12.34
C TYR A 753 -12.64 -4.29 -12.31
N ASP A 754 -13.80 -4.88 -12.06
CA ASP A 754 -15.08 -4.16 -12.02
C ASP A 754 -15.27 -3.34 -10.72
N ARG A 755 -14.37 -3.52 -9.74
CA ARG A 755 -14.43 -2.94 -8.40
C ARG A 755 -13.58 -1.68 -8.23
N VAL A 756 -13.33 -0.92 -9.29
CA VAL A 756 -12.59 0.37 -9.22
C VAL A 756 -11.19 0.23 -8.59
N THR A 757 -10.46 -0.85 -8.95
CA THR A 757 -9.13 -1.11 -8.42
C THR A 757 -8.04 -0.34 -9.18
N GLY A 758 -7.12 0.30 -8.45
CA GLY A 758 -6.16 1.19 -9.10
C GLY A 758 -5.11 1.78 -8.17
N TYR A 759 -4.50 2.88 -8.64
CA TYR A 759 -3.57 3.72 -7.90
C TYR A 759 -3.76 5.19 -8.31
N GLY A 760 -3.30 6.12 -7.47
CA GLY A 760 -3.32 7.55 -7.77
C GLY A 760 -1.94 8.12 -8.07
N VAL A 761 -1.91 9.24 -8.80
CA VAL A 761 -0.71 10.07 -8.97
C VAL A 761 -1.09 11.52 -8.64
N VAL A 762 -0.24 12.23 -7.90
CA VAL A 762 -0.42 13.65 -7.61
C VAL A 762 0.84 14.42 -8.02
N THR A 763 0.72 15.33 -8.98
CA THR A 763 1.81 16.17 -9.48
C THR A 763 1.69 17.58 -8.92
N PHE A 764 2.70 18.03 -8.18
CA PHE A 764 2.79 19.38 -7.60
C PHE A 764 3.70 20.24 -8.45
N ASN A 765 3.16 21.27 -9.11
CA ASN A 765 3.92 22.17 -9.99
C ASN A 765 4.30 23.45 -9.24
N LYS A 766 5.59 23.57 -8.90
CA LYS A 766 6.12 24.70 -8.13
C LYS A 766 6.08 26.03 -8.89
N GLN A 767 6.11 26.03 -10.23
CA GLN A 767 6.10 27.27 -11.02
C GLN A 767 4.74 27.97 -10.98
N ASN A 768 3.67 27.27 -11.37
CA ASN A 768 2.33 27.86 -11.53
C ASN A 768 1.40 27.65 -10.32
N ARG A 769 1.79 26.80 -9.36
CA ARG A 769 1.01 26.39 -8.17
C ARG A 769 -0.17 25.45 -8.46
N ASP A 770 -0.13 24.72 -9.56
CA ASP A 770 -1.07 23.62 -9.82
C ASP A 770 -0.76 22.40 -8.94
N ILE A 771 -1.83 21.73 -8.50
CA ILE A 771 -1.85 20.35 -8.02
C ILE A 771 -2.69 19.57 -9.04
N VAL A 772 -2.09 18.65 -9.77
CA VAL A 772 -2.79 17.77 -10.73
C VAL A 772 -2.98 16.40 -10.08
N VAL A 773 -4.23 15.98 -9.91
CA VAL A 773 -4.63 14.70 -9.35
C VAL A 773 -5.04 13.77 -10.48
N GLU A 774 -4.54 12.54 -10.46
CA GLU A 774 -4.78 11.49 -11.45
C GLU A 774 -5.23 10.19 -10.76
N CYS A 775 -6.15 9.45 -11.38
CA CYS A 775 -6.67 8.20 -10.82
C CYS A 775 -6.71 7.11 -11.91
N TRP A 776 -5.84 6.10 -11.76
CA TRP A 776 -5.55 5.12 -12.79
C TRP A 776 -6.11 3.74 -12.44
N PRO A 777 -6.92 3.10 -13.31
CA PRO A 777 -7.28 1.69 -13.17
C PRO A 777 -6.02 0.82 -13.27
N ARG A 778 -5.88 -0.20 -12.41
CA ARG A 778 -4.63 -1.00 -12.30
C ARG A 778 -4.18 -1.66 -13.61
N PHE A 779 -5.14 -2.01 -14.46
CA PHE A 779 -4.91 -2.65 -15.77
C PHE A 779 -4.54 -1.68 -16.91
N VAL A 780 -4.41 -0.37 -16.65
CA VAL A 780 -4.12 0.64 -17.67
C VAL A 780 -2.65 1.01 -17.68
N ASP A 781 -2.01 0.78 -18.82
CA ASP A 781 -0.70 1.34 -19.14
C ASP A 781 -0.83 2.84 -19.47
N PRO A 782 -0.22 3.75 -18.69
CA PRO A 782 -0.34 5.19 -18.87
C PRO A 782 0.41 5.74 -20.10
N LEU A 783 1.36 4.99 -20.66
CA LEU A 783 2.10 5.36 -21.87
C LEU A 783 1.33 4.95 -23.13
N GLN A 784 0.70 3.77 -23.12
CA GLN A 784 -0.11 3.28 -24.24
C GLN A 784 -1.51 3.91 -24.27
N ASN A 785 -2.08 4.22 -23.11
CA ASN A 785 -3.36 4.93 -23.00
C ASN A 785 -3.28 6.10 -22.00
N PRO A 786 -2.67 7.23 -22.38
CA PRO A 786 -2.55 8.42 -21.52
C PRO A 786 -3.89 9.10 -21.18
N LYS A 787 -5.02 8.60 -21.71
CA LYS A 787 -6.39 9.04 -21.38
C LYS A 787 -7.21 7.96 -20.67
N GLY A 788 -6.58 6.86 -20.25
CA GLY A 788 -7.24 5.71 -19.62
C GLY A 788 -7.51 5.86 -18.12
N GLN A 789 -7.49 7.08 -17.59
CA GLN A 789 -7.88 7.37 -16.21
C GLN A 789 -9.38 7.12 -15.99
N TYR A 790 -9.81 7.03 -14.74
CA TYR A 790 -11.23 6.98 -14.42
C TYR A 790 -11.95 8.29 -14.84
N LEU A 791 -13.24 8.18 -15.15
CA LEU A 791 -14.06 9.33 -15.58
C LEU A 791 -14.06 10.44 -14.52
N GLY A 792 -13.72 11.66 -14.96
CA GLY A 792 -13.59 12.84 -14.10
C GLY A 792 -12.15 13.27 -13.84
N TRP A 793 -11.16 12.40 -14.11
CA TRP A 793 -9.73 12.70 -13.99
C TRP A 793 -9.06 12.96 -15.36
N PRO A 794 -7.92 13.68 -15.40
CA PRO A 794 -7.24 14.34 -14.28
C PRO A 794 -7.98 15.59 -13.77
N VAL A 795 -7.82 15.90 -12.48
CA VAL A 795 -8.37 17.11 -11.84
C VAL A 795 -7.24 18.06 -11.49
N THR A 796 -7.27 19.29 -12.02
CA THR A 796 -6.29 20.34 -11.70
C THR A 796 -6.86 21.32 -10.68
N ILE A 797 -6.11 21.55 -9.59
CA ILE A 797 -6.47 22.43 -8.48
C ILE A 797 -5.37 23.48 -8.33
N GLN A 798 -5.71 24.77 -8.38
CA GLN A 798 -4.80 25.85 -7.98
C GLN A 798 -4.60 25.81 -6.47
N GLN A 799 -3.36 25.94 -5.98
CA GLN A 799 -3.05 25.94 -4.53
C GLN A 799 -4.00 26.83 -3.72
N GLN A 800 -4.30 28.04 -4.23
CA GLN A 800 -5.13 29.02 -3.54
C GLN A 800 -6.61 28.61 -3.40
N GLN A 801 -7.10 27.65 -4.20
CA GLN A 801 -8.46 27.11 -4.07
C GLN A 801 -8.63 26.26 -2.80
N ASN A 802 -7.55 25.78 -2.17
CA ASN A 802 -7.63 25.13 -0.85
C ASN A 802 -8.01 26.09 0.29
N TYR A 803 -8.21 27.39 0.00
CA TYR A 803 -8.91 28.34 0.87
C TYR A 803 -9.87 29.20 0.04
N ASN A 804 -10.89 28.56 -0.54
CA ASN A 804 -11.88 29.24 -1.39
C ASN A 804 -13.02 29.95 -0.64
N ARG A 805 -12.95 30.06 0.70
CA ARG A 805 -13.85 30.91 1.50
C ARG A 805 -13.99 32.30 0.89
N LYS A 806 -15.24 32.75 0.77
CA LYS A 806 -15.60 34.06 0.20
C LYS A 806 -15.14 35.18 1.13
N GLU A 807 -14.43 36.15 0.58
CA GLU A 807 -13.95 37.32 1.30
C GLU A 807 -15.05 38.34 1.62
N THR A 808 -14.84 39.11 2.69
CA THR A 808 -15.59 40.34 2.98
C THR A 808 -14.93 41.56 2.36
N GLY A 809 -13.63 41.47 2.05
CA GLY A 809 -12.86 42.52 1.41
C GLY A 809 -11.40 42.14 1.16
N PHE A 810 -10.62 43.11 0.70
CA PHE A 810 -9.20 42.96 0.43
C PHE A 810 -8.39 44.03 1.16
N LEU A 811 -7.23 43.65 1.66
CA LEU A 811 -6.19 44.59 2.06
C LEU A 811 -5.55 45.21 0.80
N PRO A 812 -4.79 46.32 0.93
CA PRO A 812 -4.07 46.92 -0.19
C PRO A 812 -3.17 45.92 -0.93
N LEU A 813 -2.95 46.16 -2.23
CA LEU A 813 -2.01 45.38 -3.02
C LEU A 813 -0.61 45.49 -2.40
N LEU A 814 0.05 44.36 -2.15
CA LEU A 814 1.42 44.33 -1.65
C LEU A 814 2.39 44.21 -2.83
N LYS A 815 3.48 44.97 -2.77
CA LYS A 815 4.66 44.81 -3.64
C LYS A 815 5.87 44.51 -2.76
N ILE A 816 6.34 43.27 -2.77
CA ILE A 816 7.41 42.76 -1.90
C ILE A 816 8.75 42.82 -2.63
N GLU A 817 9.78 43.32 -1.95
CA GLU A 817 11.13 43.53 -2.47
C GLU A 817 12.17 43.01 -1.47
N GLY A 818 13.31 42.51 -1.95
CA GLY A 818 14.40 41.98 -1.10
C GLY A 818 14.32 40.49 -0.73
N LEU A 819 13.24 39.80 -1.14
CA LEU A 819 13.02 38.36 -0.97
C LEU A 819 12.61 37.68 -2.28
N THR A 820 12.96 36.40 -2.41
CA THR A 820 12.45 35.49 -3.45
C THR A 820 11.50 34.49 -2.80
N ASN A 821 10.33 34.26 -3.40
CA ASN A 821 9.28 33.38 -2.85
C ASN A 821 8.99 33.64 -1.34
N PRO A 822 8.58 34.87 -0.97
CA PRO A 822 8.34 35.24 0.42
C PRO A 822 7.16 34.47 1.03
N VAL A 823 7.25 34.22 2.34
CA VAL A 823 6.14 33.76 3.17
C VAL A 823 5.34 34.98 3.61
N LEU A 824 4.02 34.91 3.44
CA LEU A 824 3.06 35.93 3.86
C LEU A 824 2.12 35.33 4.90
N GLU A 825 2.04 35.96 6.07
CA GLU A 825 1.08 35.65 7.14
C GLU A 825 0.17 36.88 7.38
N ILE A 826 -1.13 36.63 7.50
CA ILE A 826 -2.17 37.64 7.76
C ILE A 826 -2.83 37.33 9.10
N ILE A 827 -2.81 38.28 10.04
CA ILE A 827 -3.32 38.10 11.41
C ILE A 827 -4.41 39.13 11.70
N HIS A 828 -5.58 38.68 12.16
CA HIS A 828 -6.67 39.58 12.57
C HIS A 828 -6.38 40.13 13.98
N GLU A 829 -6.14 41.44 14.14
CA GLU A 829 -5.55 41.97 15.39
C GLU A 829 -6.48 41.86 16.60
N LYS A 830 -7.80 41.94 16.38
CA LYS A 830 -8.84 41.76 17.42
C LYS A 830 -8.82 40.38 18.09
N THR A 831 -8.49 39.32 17.35
CA THR A 831 -8.46 37.93 17.86
C THR A 831 -7.05 37.42 18.11
N ASN A 832 -6.04 38.09 17.54
CA ASN A 832 -4.65 37.63 17.47
C ASN A 832 -4.52 36.21 16.89
N THR A 833 -5.35 35.88 15.90
CA THR A 833 -5.32 34.62 15.15
C THR A 833 -4.88 34.85 13.71
N PRO A 834 -3.99 34.01 13.14
CA PRO A 834 -3.76 33.97 11.70
C PRO A 834 -5.06 33.66 10.95
N GLU A 835 -5.36 34.45 9.92
CA GLU A 835 -6.34 34.10 8.90
C GLU A 835 -5.75 33.04 7.98
N TYR A 836 -4.51 33.25 7.52
CA TYR A 836 -3.70 32.27 6.79
C TYR A 836 -2.21 32.62 6.74
N THR A 837 -1.40 31.61 6.39
CA THR A 837 0.00 31.73 6.00
C THR A 837 0.24 31.00 4.67
N ILE A 838 1.00 31.59 3.74
CA ILE A 838 1.30 31.03 2.41
C ILE A 838 2.68 31.46 1.91
N ARG A 839 3.45 30.56 1.26
CA ARG A 839 4.64 30.95 0.48
C ARG A 839 4.28 31.28 -0.96
N LEU A 840 4.47 32.54 -1.33
CA LEU A 840 4.20 33.08 -2.67
C LEU A 840 5.23 32.58 -3.70
N ASN A 841 4.84 32.59 -4.97
CA ASN A 841 5.72 32.48 -6.15
C ASN A 841 5.83 33.82 -6.92
N THR A 842 5.35 34.91 -6.32
CA THR A 842 5.28 36.25 -6.92
C THR A 842 5.83 37.32 -5.98
N SER A 843 6.25 38.45 -6.53
CA SER A 843 6.57 39.68 -5.78
C SER A 843 5.35 40.56 -5.48
N THR A 844 4.17 40.23 -6.01
CA THR A 844 2.92 40.97 -5.78
C THR A 844 1.78 40.05 -5.37
N PHE A 845 1.03 40.45 -4.35
CA PHE A 845 -0.13 39.71 -3.84
C PHE A 845 -1.15 40.66 -3.23
N LYS A 846 -2.45 40.36 -3.35
CA LYS A 846 -3.54 41.15 -2.78
C LYS A 846 -4.25 40.33 -1.70
N PRO A 847 -3.98 40.54 -0.41
CA PRO A 847 -4.54 39.71 0.65
C PRO A 847 -6.06 39.86 0.71
N LYS A 848 -6.79 38.74 0.63
CA LYS A 848 -8.21 38.69 0.99
C LYS A 848 -8.39 38.51 2.49
N VAL A 849 -9.50 39.01 3.04
CA VAL A 849 -9.84 38.96 4.47
C VAL A 849 -11.34 38.70 4.68
N PHE A 850 -11.72 38.32 5.91
CA PHE A 850 -13.03 37.72 6.20
C PHE A 850 -13.82 38.41 7.33
N GLY A 851 -13.33 39.53 7.86
CA GLY A 851 -13.97 40.30 8.93
C GLY A 851 -13.60 41.78 8.94
N GLU A 852 -14.29 42.57 9.76
CA GLU A 852 -13.96 43.97 10.00
C GLU A 852 -12.90 44.13 11.08
N GLY A 853 -11.84 44.88 10.76
CA GLY A 853 -10.83 45.28 11.72
C GLY A 853 -9.50 45.67 11.07
N PRO A 854 -8.52 46.10 11.89
CA PRO A 854 -7.13 46.14 11.49
C PRO A 854 -6.51 44.73 11.46
N TYR A 855 -5.62 44.52 10.51
CA TYR A 855 -4.85 43.30 10.33
C TYR A 855 -3.36 43.61 10.47
N THR A 856 -2.62 42.69 11.09
CA THR A 856 -1.17 42.64 11.05
C THR A 856 -0.77 41.79 9.83
N ILE A 857 0.18 42.29 9.05
CA ILE A 857 0.79 41.58 7.92
C ILE A 857 2.24 41.28 8.29
N VAL A 858 2.63 40.01 8.19
CA VAL A 858 4.04 39.57 8.31
C VAL A 858 4.51 39.08 6.96
N VAL A 859 5.62 39.64 6.47
CA VAL A 859 6.33 39.18 5.28
C VAL A 859 7.69 38.67 5.71
N SER A 860 8.03 37.43 5.40
CA SER A 860 9.27 36.79 5.88
C SER A 860 9.90 35.85 4.87
N ASP A 861 11.16 35.50 5.13
CA ASP A 861 11.74 34.25 4.67
C ASP A 861 12.34 33.54 5.89
N PRO A 862 11.69 32.47 6.39
CA PRO A 862 12.15 31.73 7.57
C PRO A 862 13.56 31.15 7.41
N ASP A 863 13.96 30.79 6.19
CA ASP A 863 15.26 30.16 5.91
C ASP A 863 16.41 31.17 5.91
N LEU A 864 16.14 32.42 5.54
CA LEU A 864 17.07 33.55 5.65
C LEU A 864 16.93 34.33 6.98
N GLN A 865 16.03 33.90 7.87
CA GLN A 865 15.65 34.56 9.13
C GLN A 865 15.21 36.04 8.96
N LYS A 866 14.82 36.45 7.75
CA LYS A 866 14.36 37.79 7.41
C LYS A 866 12.87 37.95 7.72
N LYS A 867 12.46 39.09 8.29
CA LYS A 867 11.04 39.44 8.45
C LYS A 867 10.76 40.94 8.52
N LYS A 868 9.59 41.34 8.00
CA LYS A 868 8.98 42.65 8.15
C LYS A 868 7.57 42.48 8.70
N VAL A 869 7.16 43.35 9.62
CA VAL A 869 5.82 43.38 10.21
C VAL A 869 5.19 44.74 9.95
N LEU A 870 3.94 44.74 9.50
CA LEU A 870 3.09 45.91 9.36
C LEU A 870 1.84 45.69 10.22
N LYS A 871 1.35 46.74 10.89
CA LYS A 871 0.18 46.68 11.79
C LYS A 871 -0.87 47.73 11.40
N GLY A 872 -2.11 47.56 11.87
CA GLY A 872 -3.17 48.52 11.62
C GLY A 872 -3.68 48.54 10.17
N ILE A 873 -3.40 47.49 9.37
CA ILE A 873 -3.74 47.47 7.95
C ILE A 873 -5.23 47.13 7.80
N VAL A 874 -6.01 48.08 7.31
CA VAL A 874 -7.47 47.91 7.07
C VAL A 874 -7.78 47.67 5.60
N VAL A 875 -8.98 47.14 5.33
CA VAL A 875 -9.56 47.04 3.98
C VAL A 875 -9.60 48.42 3.33
N LYS A 876 -9.13 48.53 2.08
CA LYS A 876 -9.16 49.77 1.29
C LYS A 876 -9.40 49.49 -0.19
N ASN A 877 -10.16 50.39 -0.84
CA ASN A 877 -10.39 50.39 -2.29
C ASN A 877 -9.33 51.17 -3.08
N THR A 878 -8.20 51.54 -2.46
CA THR A 878 -7.10 52.27 -3.10
C THR A 878 -6.31 51.38 -4.06
N GLN A 879 -5.99 51.89 -5.25
CA GLN A 879 -5.16 51.17 -6.24
C GLN A 879 -3.66 51.21 -5.93
N GLU A 880 -3.20 52.16 -5.12
CA GLU A 880 -1.78 52.29 -4.77
C GLU A 880 -1.28 51.09 -3.94
N PRO A 881 -0.17 50.44 -4.33
CA PRO A 881 0.37 49.31 -3.60
C PRO A 881 1.22 49.74 -2.40
N ILE A 882 1.14 48.96 -1.31
CA ILE A 882 2.11 49.06 -0.21
C ILE A 882 3.39 48.36 -0.65
N VAL A 883 4.49 49.11 -0.78
CA VAL A 883 5.82 48.56 -1.03
C VAL A 883 6.43 48.07 0.29
N ILE A 884 6.92 46.82 0.30
CA ILE A 884 7.45 46.12 1.47
C ILE A 884 8.84 45.59 1.13
N THR A 885 9.87 46.34 1.53
CA THR A 885 11.28 45.91 1.44
C THR A 885 11.70 45.17 2.73
N VAL A 886 12.39 44.02 2.59
CA VAL A 886 12.76 43.09 3.69
C VAL A 886 14.22 42.64 3.64
#